data_AF-A8NPF7-F1
#
_entry.id   AF-A8NPF7-F1
#
_cell.length_a   1.000
_cell.length_b   1.000
_cell.length_c   1.000
_cell.angle_alpha   90.00
_cell.angle_beta   90.00
_cell.angle_gamma   90.00
#
_symmetry.space_group_name_H-M   'P 1'
#
loop_
_entity.id
_entity.type
_entity.pdbx_description
1 polymer ?
#
loop_
_entity_poly.entity_id
_entity_poly.type
_entity_poly.pdbx_seq_one_letter_code
_entity_poly.pdbx_strand_id
1 'polypeptide(L)'
;MSIQHLPPEIVDFILELLVENAPDGHSISLARCSLVCRTFRPTSQRLLFRSISLKVILASKIPPLIDTLKSNPDTFGSYVQKLSLTPLRWSSVGGTQRVTVYPNDIDRENSPLNTFVDIVPNLKHIRIDASAGSWATFPSRMKEHIEGIVNGTIPSQVDSLEFFSVPDLPPGLLLSASRIKSVTISDGVQVQPRDLRAFLQNVTSNSSSGAEVSSSTITLSLQSLNFRSLFFPPSLFTISPSVLANLTTLSVKISSRNFPPAIVAAQGMLDACNGSLETLDIQWRMNRHWNFSAVGTLDLRGFKSLKHLKLQTNSVESILPASLEYSDLALSPKDQADPRPFKLLVDTLASIGSPSSLQSLEIAIEGLLSVEGDEIPPLHRRTNPTFFMRPLAESVKACWDDLDEMLSSITKFPTLRTVDLNFDEMSTAGTAVCPVIYYLELTVPDGRATVRILEYILEEFTETLYNDLANCSLVPRAFRAPAQSLLFRSIFLLETAEKTRKLTTALNNSPEQLSLHVRSLEIWVPADRPSDSPPYEALAGTELPNLWKLAVGTPTSRDCTRLRSLSLQGFDHLPPSILHTGPTLTELALNRTAFSTETRGDLSITIDDGAPTTTNLCQPRSIKLSWLQRNILCFDPKVFSKLQTIAIESTSNGQLDYQQMSHALLESANSVTAVKFVLVPFLSTAFHNPALADLGSFRNLTSLTFTTNCGFEVRHISTISNTLSTLHTDIPLRELEVRFQDHSEFYGNAYQGLMHIPFMTPVRVEYVAAWKKLDATISSLARDLRSTLSEISIFFTVSLLISPSINLGRPQNEQVGWPVHCGRLRETLVPRGELFPETSKREIFHFDFEVLKF
;
A
#
# COMPACT_ATOMS: atom_id res chain seq x y z
N MET A 1 -10.91 18.46 -20.61
CA MET A 1 -12.34 18.21 -20.93
C MET A 1 -13.12 18.21 -19.62
N SER A 2 -14.32 18.79 -19.58
CA SER A 2 -15.19 18.67 -18.39
C SER A 2 -15.65 17.21 -18.26
N ILE A 3 -15.62 16.66 -17.04
CA ILE A 3 -16.15 15.32 -16.70
C ILE A 3 -17.60 15.12 -17.19
N GLN A 4 -18.34 16.20 -17.40
CA GLN A 4 -19.71 16.19 -17.92
C GLN A 4 -19.83 15.74 -19.39
N HIS A 5 -18.71 15.62 -20.12
CA HIS A 5 -18.68 15.22 -21.53
C HIS A 5 -18.13 13.81 -21.76
N LEU A 6 -17.89 13.02 -20.71
CA LEU A 6 -17.49 11.63 -20.89
C LEU A 6 -18.66 10.80 -21.45
N PRO A 7 -18.44 9.98 -22.48
CA PRO A 7 -19.40 8.99 -22.94
C PRO A 7 -19.83 8.07 -21.79
N PRO A 8 -21.13 7.72 -21.68
CA PRO A 8 -21.65 6.83 -20.64
C PRO A 8 -20.88 5.50 -20.53
N GLU A 9 -20.40 4.97 -21.65
CA GLU A 9 -19.65 3.71 -21.72
C GLU A 9 -18.31 3.80 -20.98
N ILE A 10 -17.66 4.97 -21.01
CA ILE A 10 -16.41 5.21 -20.29
C ILE A 10 -16.67 5.36 -18.79
N VAL A 11 -17.78 6.03 -18.42
CA VAL A 11 -18.19 6.15 -17.02
C VAL A 11 -18.54 4.78 -16.43
N ASP A 12 -19.24 3.95 -17.19
CA ASP A 12 -19.55 2.56 -16.85
C ASP A 12 -18.26 1.76 -16.63
N PHE A 13 -17.32 1.82 -17.57
CA PHE A 13 -16.05 1.11 -17.45
C PHE A 13 -15.22 1.55 -16.24
N ILE A 14 -15.11 2.86 -15.99
CA ILE A 14 -14.36 3.40 -14.83
C ILE A 14 -15.00 2.94 -13.52
N LEU A 15 -16.31 3.03 -13.41
CA LEU A 15 -17.01 2.62 -12.18
C LEU A 15 -16.98 1.10 -12.00
N GLU A 16 -17.04 0.32 -13.08
CA GLU A 16 -16.90 -1.15 -13.02
C GLU A 16 -15.50 -1.58 -12.58
N LEU A 17 -14.44 -0.95 -13.11
CA LEU A 17 -13.06 -1.17 -12.65
C LEU A 17 -12.88 -0.82 -11.17
N LEU A 18 -13.52 0.26 -10.69
CA LEU A 18 -13.50 0.61 -9.28
C LEU A 18 -14.18 -0.46 -8.42
N VAL A 19 -15.23 -1.13 -8.92
CA VAL A 19 -15.89 -2.22 -8.18
C VAL A 19 -15.09 -3.53 -8.23
N GLU A 20 -14.51 -3.87 -9.37
CA GLU A 20 -13.76 -5.13 -9.57
C GLU A 20 -12.52 -5.23 -8.67
N ASN A 21 -11.81 -4.11 -8.47
CA ASN A 21 -10.56 -4.09 -7.70
C ASN A 21 -10.75 -4.19 -6.17
N ALA A 22 -11.95 -3.94 -5.64
CA ALA A 22 -12.27 -4.14 -4.22
C ALA A 22 -13.79 -4.26 -3.97
N PRO A 23 -14.37 -5.46 -4.17
CA PRO A 23 -15.82 -5.66 -4.22
C PRO A 23 -16.59 -5.31 -2.92
N ASP A 24 -15.92 -5.29 -1.77
CA ASP A 24 -16.54 -4.98 -0.47
C ASP A 24 -16.22 -3.55 0.05
N GLY A 25 -15.31 -2.80 -0.60
CA GLY A 25 -14.71 -1.57 -0.06
C GLY A 25 -15.25 -0.23 -0.60
N HIS A 26 -15.98 -0.24 -1.72
CA HIS A 26 -16.27 0.99 -2.47
C HIS A 26 -17.72 1.49 -2.40
N SER A 27 -18.56 0.94 -1.51
CA SER A 27 -19.94 1.42 -1.33
C SER A 27 -20.02 2.93 -1.04
N ILE A 28 -19.07 3.46 -0.25
CA ILE A 28 -18.94 4.90 0.03
C ILE A 28 -18.51 5.67 -1.21
N SER A 29 -17.56 5.14 -1.99
CA SER A 29 -17.09 5.78 -3.23
C SER A 29 -18.20 5.83 -4.27
N LEU A 30 -18.93 4.74 -4.50
CA LEU A 30 -20.08 4.69 -5.40
C LEU A 30 -21.22 5.61 -4.94
N ALA A 31 -21.52 5.64 -3.63
CA ALA A 31 -22.50 6.56 -3.07
C ALA A 31 -22.08 8.02 -3.33
N ARG A 32 -20.81 8.36 -3.14
CA ARG A 32 -20.27 9.70 -3.46
C ARG A 32 -20.34 9.98 -4.95
N CYS A 33 -19.92 9.06 -5.82
CA CYS A 33 -20.01 9.18 -7.28
C CYS A 33 -21.44 9.44 -7.74
N SER A 34 -22.44 8.83 -7.09
CA SER A 34 -23.86 9.06 -7.39
C SER A 34 -24.34 10.50 -7.08
N LEU A 35 -23.58 11.23 -6.25
CA LEU A 35 -23.83 12.62 -5.87
C LEU A 35 -23.03 13.62 -6.70
N VAL A 36 -21.94 13.20 -7.36
CA VAL A 36 -21.03 14.09 -8.11
C VAL A 36 -21.73 14.75 -9.29
N CYS A 37 -22.42 13.99 -10.15
CA CYS A 37 -23.15 14.56 -11.28
C CYS A 37 -24.29 13.65 -11.76
N ARG A 38 -25.20 14.22 -12.57
CA ARG A 38 -26.36 13.50 -13.11
C ARG A 38 -25.97 12.32 -14.00
N THR A 39 -24.84 12.40 -14.71
CA THR A 39 -24.36 11.35 -15.62
C THR A 39 -23.85 10.12 -14.86
N PHE A 40 -23.19 10.30 -13.72
CA PHE A 40 -22.65 9.20 -12.91
C PHE A 40 -23.72 8.52 -12.07
N ARG A 41 -24.82 9.21 -11.77
CA ARG A 41 -25.84 8.74 -10.85
C ARG A 41 -26.48 7.40 -11.25
N PRO A 42 -26.99 7.19 -12.49
CA PRO A 42 -27.64 5.94 -12.86
C PRO A 42 -26.69 4.74 -12.76
N THR A 43 -25.48 4.86 -13.31
CA THR A 43 -24.45 3.82 -13.27
C THR A 43 -23.97 3.52 -11.86
N SER A 44 -23.68 4.57 -11.08
CA SER A 44 -23.24 4.41 -9.68
C SER A 44 -24.33 3.75 -8.84
N GLN A 45 -25.60 4.11 -9.03
CA GLN A 45 -26.73 3.47 -8.35
C GLN A 45 -26.90 2.02 -8.80
N ARG A 46 -26.84 1.74 -10.11
CA ARG A 46 -26.89 0.37 -10.66
C ARG A 46 -25.83 -0.51 -10.02
N LEU A 47 -24.58 -0.04 -9.95
CA LEU A 47 -23.47 -0.79 -9.36
C LEU A 47 -23.58 -0.90 -7.85
N LEU A 48 -24.02 0.16 -7.16
CA LEU A 48 -24.22 0.17 -5.71
C LEU A 48 -25.31 -0.83 -5.28
N PHE A 49 -26.41 -0.91 -6.02
CA PHE A 49 -27.53 -1.81 -5.73
C PHE A 49 -27.39 -3.21 -6.36
N ARG A 50 -26.35 -3.45 -7.17
CA ARG A 50 -26.09 -4.77 -7.77
C ARG A 50 -25.93 -5.88 -6.74
N SER A 51 -25.37 -5.53 -5.58
CA SER A 51 -25.17 -6.43 -4.44
C SER A 51 -25.80 -5.83 -3.19
N ILE A 52 -26.83 -6.47 -2.63
CA ILE A 52 -27.41 -6.10 -1.36
C ILE A 52 -26.87 -7.04 -0.28
N SER A 53 -26.28 -6.46 0.76
CA SER A 53 -25.80 -7.21 1.92
C SER A 53 -26.62 -6.85 3.14
N LEU A 54 -27.40 -7.80 3.66
CA LEU A 54 -28.16 -7.67 4.89
C LEU A 54 -27.27 -8.05 6.10
N LYS A 55 -26.06 -7.48 6.13
CA LYS A 55 -25.12 -7.59 7.26
C LYS A 55 -25.53 -6.58 8.34
N VAL A 56 -25.81 -7.05 9.55
CA VAL A 56 -26.03 -6.17 10.72
C VAL A 56 -27.21 -5.19 10.53
N ILE A 57 -28.22 -5.57 9.75
CA ILE A 57 -29.45 -4.77 9.67
C ILE A 57 -30.34 -5.15 10.85
N LEU A 58 -30.65 -4.18 11.72
CA LEU A 58 -31.68 -4.36 12.74
C LEU A 58 -32.96 -4.82 12.05
N ALA A 59 -33.63 -5.86 12.56
CA ALA A 59 -34.83 -6.41 11.92
C ALA A 59 -35.89 -5.33 11.62
N SER A 60 -35.96 -4.26 12.42
CA SER A 60 -36.82 -3.09 12.22
C SER A 60 -36.55 -2.27 10.95
N LYS A 61 -35.37 -2.41 10.32
CA LYS A 61 -34.96 -1.70 9.10
C LYS A 61 -35.20 -2.50 7.82
N ILE A 62 -35.56 -3.78 7.95
CA ILE A 62 -35.84 -4.66 6.80
C ILE A 62 -37.17 -4.30 6.12
N PRO A 63 -38.29 -4.07 6.84
CA PRO A 63 -39.54 -3.68 6.19
C PRO A 63 -39.42 -2.36 5.38
N PRO A 64 -38.80 -1.28 5.89
CA PRO A 64 -38.58 -0.07 5.08
C PRO A 64 -37.75 -0.29 3.81
N LEU A 65 -36.75 -1.17 3.87
CA LEU A 65 -35.94 -1.53 2.69
C LEU A 65 -36.79 -2.29 1.66
N ILE A 66 -37.58 -3.25 2.11
CA ILE A 66 -38.54 -3.98 1.29
C ILE A 66 -39.55 -3.02 0.67
N ASP A 67 -40.12 -2.10 1.44
CA ASP A 67 -41.10 -1.13 0.95
C ASP A 67 -40.47 -0.19 -0.09
N THR A 68 -39.21 0.20 0.11
CA THR A 68 -38.46 1.01 -0.86
C THR A 68 -38.26 0.28 -2.18
N LEU A 69 -37.87 -1.00 -2.13
CA LEU A 69 -37.69 -1.85 -3.31
C LEU A 69 -39.03 -2.15 -4.00
N LYS A 70 -40.09 -2.42 -3.25
CA LYS A 70 -41.47 -2.60 -3.76
C LYS A 70 -42.00 -1.36 -4.45
N SER A 71 -41.69 -0.18 -3.93
CA SER A 71 -42.12 1.09 -4.52
C SER A 71 -41.35 1.44 -5.80
N ASN A 72 -40.24 0.73 -6.08
CA ASN A 72 -39.32 1.02 -7.16
C ASN A 72 -38.77 -0.27 -7.82
N PRO A 73 -39.63 -1.19 -8.27
CA PRO A 73 -39.20 -2.51 -8.75
C PRO A 73 -38.41 -2.41 -10.06
N ASP A 74 -38.82 -1.50 -10.96
CA ASP A 74 -38.21 -1.33 -12.28
C ASP A 74 -36.84 -0.64 -12.22
N THR A 75 -36.53 0.06 -11.13
CA THR A 75 -35.25 0.77 -10.95
C THR A 75 -34.32 0.02 -10.00
N PHE A 76 -34.59 0.02 -8.70
CA PHE A 76 -33.67 -0.55 -7.72
C PHE A 76 -33.76 -2.07 -7.65
N GLY A 77 -34.98 -2.62 -7.67
CA GLY A 77 -35.20 -4.07 -7.60
C GLY A 77 -34.58 -4.82 -8.78
N SER A 78 -34.68 -4.25 -9.98
CA SER A 78 -34.13 -4.84 -11.21
C SER A 78 -32.59 -4.86 -11.26
N TYR A 79 -31.90 -4.00 -10.50
CA TYR A 79 -30.43 -3.99 -10.46
C TYR A 79 -29.84 -5.09 -9.57
N VAL A 80 -30.59 -5.58 -8.58
CA VAL A 80 -30.08 -6.53 -7.60
C VAL A 80 -29.82 -7.88 -8.25
N GLN A 81 -28.54 -8.28 -8.28
CA GLN A 81 -28.09 -9.57 -8.81
C GLN A 81 -27.53 -10.48 -7.72
N LYS A 82 -27.01 -9.90 -6.62
CA LYS A 82 -26.43 -10.61 -5.47
C LYS A 82 -27.13 -10.21 -4.18
N LEU A 83 -27.55 -11.20 -3.39
CA LEU A 83 -28.12 -11.00 -2.06
C LEU A 83 -27.29 -11.75 -1.02
N SER A 84 -26.73 -11.02 -0.04
CA SER A 84 -26.01 -11.60 1.10
C SER A 84 -26.86 -11.55 2.36
N LEU A 85 -27.00 -12.69 3.02
CA LEU A 85 -27.88 -12.93 4.14
C LEU A 85 -27.05 -13.29 5.37
N THR A 86 -27.25 -12.60 6.48
CA THR A 86 -26.66 -12.97 7.78
C THR A 86 -27.73 -13.24 8.83
N PRO A 87 -27.48 -14.09 9.85
CA PRO A 87 -28.35 -14.23 11.00
C PRO A 87 -28.64 -12.86 11.61
N LEU A 88 -29.90 -12.46 11.63
CA LEU A 88 -30.33 -11.17 12.16
C LEU A 88 -30.17 -11.15 13.67
N ARG A 89 -29.46 -10.14 14.20
CA ARG A 89 -29.39 -9.88 15.64
C ARG A 89 -30.61 -9.06 16.07
N TRP A 90 -31.46 -9.62 16.93
CA TRP A 90 -32.46 -8.84 17.66
C TRP A 90 -31.84 -8.31 18.95
N SER A 91 -31.58 -7.00 19.01
CA SER A 91 -31.35 -6.34 20.29
C SER A 91 -32.71 -6.10 20.95
N SER A 92 -33.02 -6.76 22.06
CA SER A 92 -34.13 -6.29 22.89
C SER A 92 -33.79 -4.88 23.38
N VAL A 93 -34.79 -4.00 23.38
CA VAL A 93 -34.66 -2.66 23.94
C VAL A 93 -34.59 -2.82 25.47
N GLY A 94 -33.39 -3.09 25.98
CA GLY A 94 -33.14 -3.39 27.39
C GLY A 94 -31.75 -3.95 27.59
N GLY A 95 -30.77 -3.07 27.80
CA GLY A 95 -29.37 -3.45 27.95
C GLY A 95 -29.15 -4.41 29.11
N THR A 96 -28.95 -5.70 28.81
CA THR A 96 -28.13 -6.71 29.52
C THR A 96 -28.49 -8.17 29.18
N GLN A 97 -29.48 -8.46 28.33
CA GLN A 97 -29.81 -9.86 27.99
C GLN A 97 -29.17 -10.36 26.69
N ARG A 98 -28.72 -11.64 26.74
CA ARG A 98 -28.28 -12.44 25.59
C ARG A 98 -29.26 -12.27 24.42
N VAL A 99 -28.72 -11.98 23.24
CA VAL A 99 -29.42 -11.95 21.96
C VAL A 99 -30.14 -13.29 21.77
N THR A 100 -31.44 -13.34 22.04
CA THR A 100 -32.29 -14.46 21.66
C THR A 100 -32.68 -14.29 20.20
N VAL A 101 -32.13 -15.15 19.35
CA VAL A 101 -32.53 -15.30 17.96
C VAL A 101 -33.95 -15.88 17.97
N TYR A 102 -34.95 -15.07 17.60
CA TYR A 102 -36.38 -15.42 17.44
C TYR A 102 -37.00 -16.30 18.53
N PRO A 103 -37.64 -15.74 19.58
CA PRO A 103 -38.25 -16.57 20.61
C PRO A 103 -39.54 -17.28 20.19
N ASN A 104 -40.22 -16.92 19.10
CA ASN A 104 -41.53 -17.52 18.75
C ASN A 104 -41.83 -17.54 17.24
N ASP A 105 -42.11 -18.74 16.73
CA ASP A 105 -42.47 -19.15 15.36
C ASP A 105 -43.86 -18.66 14.85
N ILE A 106 -44.44 -17.58 15.39
CA ILE A 106 -45.89 -17.35 15.25
C ILE A 106 -46.26 -16.47 14.03
N ASP A 107 -45.40 -15.60 13.51
CA ASP A 107 -45.70 -14.85 12.28
C ASP A 107 -45.24 -15.60 11.02
N ARG A 108 -45.93 -16.71 10.78
CA ARG A 108 -45.81 -17.63 9.64
C ARG A 108 -46.19 -16.98 8.30
N GLU A 109 -45.76 -15.77 7.94
CA GLU A 109 -46.07 -15.23 6.59
C GLU A 109 -45.07 -14.18 6.07
N ASN A 110 -44.27 -13.56 6.95
CA ASN A 110 -43.46 -12.39 6.59
C ASN A 110 -41.95 -12.66 6.61
N SER A 111 -41.48 -13.72 5.95
CA SER A 111 -40.04 -13.89 5.71
C SER A 111 -39.57 -12.78 4.76
N PRO A 112 -38.54 -11.99 5.14
CA PRO A 112 -37.96 -11.02 4.25
C PRO A 112 -37.52 -11.63 2.92
N LEU A 113 -36.96 -12.84 2.94
CA LEU A 113 -36.43 -13.49 1.75
C LEU A 113 -37.50 -13.76 0.70
N ASN A 114 -38.71 -14.15 1.12
CA ASN A 114 -39.86 -14.36 0.22
C ASN A 114 -40.15 -13.07 -0.53
N THR A 115 -40.24 -11.99 0.24
CA THR A 115 -40.53 -10.69 -0.31
C THR A 115 -39.38 -10.17 -1.17
N PHE A 116 -38.14 -10.48 -0.82
CA PHE A 116 -36.96 -10.11 -1.61
C PHE A 116 -36.94 -10.81 -2.96
N VAL A 117 -37.11 -12.13 -3.02
CA VAL A 117 -37.09 -12.88 -4.29
C VAL A 117 -38.17 -12.37 -5.25
N ASP A 118 -39.35 -12.02 -4.73
CA ASP A 118 -40.45 -11.48 -5.54
C ASP A 118 -40.17 -10.07 -6.08
N ILE A 119 -39.36 -9.25 -5.39
CA ILE A 119 -39.07 -7.85 -5.76
C ILE A 119 -37.72 -7.67 -6.45
N VAL A 120 -36.87 -8.70 -6.49
CA VAL A 120 -35.57 -8.70 -7.19
C VAL A 120 -35.55 -9.74 -8.31
N PRO A 121 -36.22 -9.48 -9.45
CA PRO A 121 -36.45 -10.49 -10.49
C PRO A 121 -35.17 -10.98 -11.17
N ASN A 122 -34.06 -10.22 -11.06
CA ASN A 122 -32.78 -10.52 -11.67
C ASN A 122 -31.76 -11.11 -10.68
N LEU A 123 -32.23 -11.63 -9.53
CA LEU A 123 -31.37 -12.26 -8.54
C LEU A 123 -30.73 -13.54 -9.10
N LYS A 124 -29.40 -13.53 -9.21
CA LYS A 124 -28.60 -14.67 -9.72
C LYS A 124 -27.79 -15.34 -8.64
N HIS A 125 -27.39 -14.61 -7.60
CA HIS A 125 -26.47 -15.09 -6.58
C HIS A 125 -26.99 -14.87 -5.16
N ILE A 126 -26.99 -15.92 -4.34
CA ILE A 126 -27.32 -15.84 -2.91
C ILE A 126 -26.09 -16.21 -2.09
N ARG A 127 -25.70 -15.34 -1.15
CA ARG A 127 -24.66 -15.61 -0.14
C ARG A 127 -25.31 -15.75 1.23
N ILE A 128 -24.99 -16.82 1.95
CA ILE A 128 -25.45 -17.11 3.30
C ILE A 128 -24.22 -17.07 4.21
N ASP A 129 -24.14 -16.06 5.07
CA ASP A 129 -23.03 -15.83 5.98
C ASP A 129 -23.52 -16.01 7.42
N ALA A 130 -23.17 -17.14 8.06
CA ALA A 130 -23.56 -17.43 9.43
C ALA A 130 -22.46 -17.16 10.45
N SER A 131 -21.53 -16.22 10.18
CA SER A 131 -20.48 -15.83 11.12
C SER A 131 -20.98 -15.44 12.53
N ALA A 132 -22.25 -15.06 12.66
CA ALA A 132 -22.91 -14.73 13.93
C ALA A 132 -23.80 -15.84 14.53
N GLY A 133 -23.86 -17.05 13.94
CA GLY A 133 -24.76 -18.13 14.36
C GLY A 133 -24.46 -19.50 13.72
N SER A 134 -25.46 -20.37 13.65
CA SER A 134 -25.40 -21.64 12.89
C SER A 134 -26.58 -21.76 11.93
N TRP A 135 -26.57 -22.73 11.02
CA TRP A 135 -27.73 -23.01 10.16
C TRP A 135 -28.99 -23.17 11.02
N ALA A 136 -28.91 -23.88 12.15
CA ALA A 136 -30.02 -24.07 13.08
C ALA A 136 -30.64 -22.75 13.57
N THR A 137 -29.84 -21.69 13.68
CA THR A 137 -30.30 -20.35 14.11
C THR A 137 -31.05 -19.57 13.03
N PHE A 138 -31.03 -19.99 11.77
CA PHE A 138 -31.85 -19.36 10.73
C PHE A 138 -33.34 -19.65 10.97
N PRO A 139 -34.24 -18.67 10.72
CA PRO A 139 -35.67 -18.90 10.79
C PRO A 139 -36.10 -20.06 9.89
N SER A 140 -36.99 -20.93 10.38
CA SER A 140 -37.44 -22.15 9.67
C SER A 140 -37.91 -21.86 8.24
N ARG A 141 -38.68 -20.79 8.04
CA ARG A 141 -39.14 -20.37 6.70
C ARG A 141 -38.05 -19.93 5.75
N MET A 142 -37.02 -19.28 6.28
CA MET A 142 -35.89 -18.85 5.47
C MET A 142 -35.11 -20.08 4.98
N LYS A 143 -34.95 -21.09 5.84
CA LYS A 143 -34.40 -22.40 5.45
C LYS A 143 -35.25 -23.06 4.38
N GLU A 144 -36.56 -23.19 4.61
CA GLU A 144 -37.51 -23.76 3.64
C GLU A 144 -37.46 -23.04 2.28
N HIS A 145 -37.28 -21.72 2.27
CA HIS A 145 -37.17 -20.95 1.02
C HIS A 145 -35.83 -21.13 0.32
N ILE A 146 -34.72 -21.13 1.06
CA ILE A 146 -33.41 -21.45 0.49
C ILE A 146 -33.44 -22.87 -0.07
N GLU A 147 -33.98 -23.83 0.68
CA GLU A 147 -34.20 -25.20 0.23
C GLU A 147 -35.10 -25.24 -1.01
N GLY A 148 -36.19 -24.47 -1.04
CA GLY A 148 -37.09 -24.45 -2.19
C GLY A 148 -36.46 -23.86 -3.46
N ILE A 149 -35.65 -22.81 -3.33
CA ILE A 149 -34.87 -22.22 -4.42
C ILE A 149 -33.87 -23.24 -4.96
N VAL A 150 -33.13 -23.88 -4.05
CA VAL A 150 -32.10 -24.86 -4.37
C VAL A 150 -32.71 -26.10 -5.04
N ASN A 151 -33.82 -26.61 -4.49
CA ASN A 151 -34.56 -27.76 -5.01
C ASN A 151 -35.29 -27.44 -6.32
N GLY A 152 -35.36 -26.17 -6.72
CA GLY A 152 -36.12 -25.71 -7.89
C GLY A 152 -37.63 -25.77 -7.72
N THR A 153 -38.13 -25.96 -6.49
CA THR A 153 -39.57 -25.89 -6.18
C THR A 153 -40.06 -24.44 -6.13
N ILE A 154 -39.18 -23.49 -5.86
CA ILE A 154 -39.43 -22.05 -5.97
C ILE A 154 -38.81 -21.54 -7.27
N PRO A 155 -39.60 -20.98 -8.21
CA PRO A 155 -39.07 -20.41 -9.43
C PRO A 155 -38.11 -19.26 -9.11
N SER A 156 -36.85 -19.39 -9.53
CA SER A 156 -35.88 -18.31 -9.40
C SER A 156 -34.88 -18.35 -10.57
N GLN A 157 -34.20 -17.22 -10.79
CA GLN A 157 -33.05 -17.12 -11.68
C GLN A 157 -31.72 -17.38 -10.96
N VAL A 158 -31.77 -17.81 -9.69
CA VAL A 158 -30.58 -18.04 -8.89
C VAL A 158 -29.84 -19.24 -9.45
N ASP A 159 -28.62 -19.00 -9.92
CA ASP A 159 -27.73 -20.01 -10.45
C ASP A 159 -26.45 -20.15 -9.62
N SER A 160 -26.25 -19.30 -8.63
CA SER A 160 -25.07 -19.31 -7.75
C SER A 160 -25.41 -19.19 -6.27
N LEU A 161 -24.78 -20.03 -5.45
CA LEU A 161 -24.97 -20.10 -4.00
C LEU A 161 -23.63 -20.08 -3.27
N GLU A 162 -23.47 -19.21 -2.28
CA GLU A 162 -22.26 -19.06 -1.49
C GLU A 162 -22.56 -19.24 0.01
N PHE A 163 -21.89 -20.16 0.68
CA PHE A 163 -21.97 -20.35 2.13
C PHE A 163 -20.68 -19.85 2.79
N PHE A 164 -20.81 -19.05 3.84
CA PHE A 164 -19.69 -18.47 4.58
C PHE A 164 -19.86 -18.70 6.08
N SER A 165 -18.92 -19.40 6.71
CA SER A 165 -18.96 -19.69 8.15
C SER A 165 -20.32 -20.21 8.63
N VAL A 166 -20.84 -21.27 8.00
CA VAL A 166 -22.16 -21.86 8.33
C VAL A 166 -21.99 -23.19 9.08
N PRO A 167 -21.94 -23.19 10.43
CA PRO A 167 -22.02 -24.41 11.20
C PRO A 167 -23.35 -25.15 10.98
N ASP A 168 -23.33 -26.47 11.09
CA ASP A 168 -24.50 -27.35 11.03
C ASP A 168 -25.28 -27.30 9.69
N LEU A 169 -24.59 -27.08 8.56
CA LEU A 169 -25.23 -27.06 7.25
C LEU A 169 -25.77 -28.47 6.89
N PRO A 170 -27.06 -28.61 6.52
CA PRO A 170 -27.62 -29.90 6.15
C PRO A 170 -27.04 -30.36 4.81
N PRO A 171 -26.50 -31.59 4.71
CA PRO A 171 -25.84 -32.06 3.50
C PRO A 171 -26.81 -32.19 2.32
N GLY A 172 -28.08 -32.45 2.59
CA GLY A 172 -29.13 -32.56 1.57
C GLY A 172 -29.36 -31.28 0.77
N LEU A 173 -29.04 -30.11 1.33
CA LEU A 173 -29.21 -28.82 0.63
C LEU A 173 -28.31 -28.76 -0.61
N LEU A 174 -27.05 -29.18 -0.50
CA LEU A 174 -26.12 -29.11 -1.64
C LEU A 174 -26.47 -30.10 -2.75
N LEU A 175 -27.07 -31.22 -2.39
CA LEU A 175 -27.33 -32.32 -3.31
C LEU A 175 -28.68 -32.21 -4.02
N SER A 176 -29.51 -31.28 -3.61
CA SER A 176 -30.83 -31.05 -4.19
C SER A 176 -30.84 -29.89 -5.20
N ALA A 177 -29.68 -29.28 -5.42
CA ALA A 177 -29.45 -28.02 -6.15
C ALA A 177 -29.61 -28.11 -7.70
N SER A 178 -30.74 -28.58 -8.20
CA SER A 178 -30.91 -28.97 -9.62
C SER A 178 -30.73 -27.83 -10.63
N ARG A 179 -30.90 -26.57 -10.21
CA ARG A 179 -30.73 -25.37 -11.05
C ARG A 179 -29.45 -24.59 -10.76
N ILE A 180 -28.79 -24.89 -9.66
CA ILE A 180 -27.60 -24.16 -9.23
C ILE A 180 -26.41 -24.63 -10.06
N LYS A 181 -25.80 -23.70 -10.79
CA LYS A 181 -24.62 -23.93 -11.61
C LYS A 181 -23.33 -23.72 -10.83
N SER A 182 -23.35 -22.86 -9.81
CA SER A 182 -22.16 -22.49 -9.04
C SER A 182 -22.40 -22.57 -7.54
N VAL A 183 -21.56 -23.32 -6.82
CA VAL A 183 -21.61 -23.41 -5.37
C VAL A 183 -20.25 -23.04 -4.78
N THR A 184 -20.25 -22.14 -3.80
CA THR A 184 -19.06 -21.77 -3.02
C THR A 184 -19.29 -22.12 -1.56
N ILE A 185 -18.39 -22.87 -0.94
CA ILE A 185 -18.41 -23.27 0.47
C ILE A 185 -17.13 -22.75 1.11
N SER A 186 -17.23 -21.68 1.89
CA SER A 186 -16.08 -21.00 2.47
C SER A 186 -15.54 -21.69 3.73
N ASP A 187 -14.41 -21.19 4.25
CA ASP A 187 -13.89 -21.56 5.57
C ASP A 187 -14.98 -21.43 6.66
N GLY A 188 -15.02 -22.40 7.58
CA GLY A 188 -15.94 -22.41 8.73
C GLY A 188 -17.33 -23.02 8.49
N VAL A 189 -17.65 -23.48 7.28
CA VAL A 189 -18.87 -24.28 7.05
C VAL A 189 -18.68 -25.69 7.59
N GLN A 190 -19.57 -26.16 8.46
CA GLN A 190 -19.47 -27.49 9.08
C GLN A 190 -20.74 -28.29 8.85
N VAL A 191 -20.61 -29.61 8.65
CA VAL A 191 -21.74 -30.56 8.71
C VAL A 191 -21.60 -31.38 9.96
N GLN A 192 -22.69 -31.50 10.72
CA GLN A 192 -22.69 -32.39 11.88
C GLN A 192 -22.45 -33.85 11.42
N PRO A 193 -21.50 -34.58 12.03
CA PRO A 193 -21.20 -35.96 11.63
C PRO A 193 -22.40 -36.91 11.66
N ARG A 194 -23.36 -36.66 12.55
CA ARG A 194 -24.62 -37.43 12.64
C ARG A 194 -25.52 -37.22 11.41
N ASP A 195 -25.62 -36.00 10.92
CA ASP A 195 -26.49 -35.63 9.79
C ASP A 195 -25.85 -36.14 8.50
N LEU A 196 -24.53 -36.08 8.42
CA LEU A 196 -23.76 -36.76 7.38
C LEU A 196 -24.05 -38.26 7.38
N ARG A 197 -23.86 -38.97 8.50
CA ARG A 197 -24.06 -40.44 8.56
C ARG A 197 -25.48 -40.83 8.20
N ALA A 198 -26.49 -40.14 8.72
CA ALA A 198 -27.89 -40.38 8.39
C ALA A 198 -28.15 -40.18 6.88
N PHE A 199 -27.58 -39.10 6.31
CA PHE A 199 -27.64 -38.86 4.89
C PHE A 199 -26.96 -39.98 4.08
N LEU A 200 -25.77 -40.44 4.49
CA LEU A 200 -25.04 -41.53 3.82
C LEU A 200 -25.83 -42.84 3.85
N GLN A 201 -26.44 -43.15 4.99
CA GLN A 201 -27.27 -44.34 5.16
C GLN A 201 -28.50 -44.29 4.26
N ASN A 202 -29.14 -43.13 4.12
CA ASN A 202 -30.29 -42.97 3.23
C ASN A 202 -29.92 -43.14 1.75
N VAL A 203 -28.79 -42.55 1.31
CA VAL A 203 -28.33 -42.68 -0.08
C VAL A 203 -27.91 -44.13 -0.40
N THR A 204 -27.23 -44.81 0.52
CA THR A 204 -26.73 -46.18 0.30
C THR A 204 -27.77 -47.27 0.52
N SER A 205 -28.76 -47.07 1.40
CA SER A 205 -29.85 -48.04 1.59
C SER A 205 -30.82 -48.04 0.41
N ASN A 206 -31.12 -46.87 -0.16
CA ASN A 206 -31.99 -46.73 -1.33
C ASN A 206 -31.41 -47.30 -2.63
N SER A 207 -30.10 -47.54 -2.73
CA SER A 207 -29.49 -48.22 -3.88
C SER A 207 -29.53 -49.75 -3.79
N SER A 208 -29.87 -50.31 -2.62
CA SER A 208 -29.81 -51.76 -2.35
C SER A 208 -31.17 -52.48 -2.40
N SER A 209 -32.28 -51.74 -2.31
CA SER A 209 -33.62 -52.29 -2.52
C SER A 209 -34.00 -52.18 -4.00
N GLY A 210 -33.92 -53.28 -4.75
CA GLY A 210 -34.25 -53.38 -6.18
C GLY A 210 -35.71 -53.12 -6.57
N ALA A 211 -36.44 -52.28 -5.83
CA ALA A 211 -37.68 -51.69 -6.28
C ALA A 211 -37.34 -50.48 -7.17
N GLU A 212 -38.02 -50.37 -8.32
CA GLU A 212 -38.01 -49.20 -9.19
C GLU A 212 -38.51 -47.95 -8.42
N VAL A 213 -37.68 -47.42 -7.53
CA VAL A 213 -37.85 -46.09 -7.00
C VAL A 213 -37.55 -45.18 -8.17
N SER A 214 -38.63 -44.64 -8.75
CA SER A 214 -38.62 -43.52 -9.68
C SER A 214 -37.41 -42.66 -9.40
N SER A 215 -36.46 -42.71 -10.33
CA SER A 215 -35.20 -42.00 -10.29
C SER A 215 -35.45 -40.53 -9.94
N SER A 216 -35.45 -40.18 -8.65
CA SER A 216 -35.08 -38.86 -8.20
C SER A 216 -33.56 -38.78 -8.41
N THR A 217 -33.19 -38.87 -9.69
CA THR A 217 -31.87 -38.67 -10.22
C THR A 217 -31.44 -37.36 -9.60
N ILE A 218 -30.40 -37.41 -8.78
CA ILE A 218 -29.73 -36.20 -8.31
C ILE A 218 -29.18 -35.54 -9.58
N THR A 219 -30.02 -34.77 -10.28
CA THR A 219 -29.70 -34.05 -11.50
C THR A 219 -29.11 -32.73 -11.08
N LEU A 220 -27.87 -32.78 -10.61
CA LEU A 220 -27.09 -31.59 -10.35
C LEU A 220 -26.42 -31.19 -11.66
N SER A 221 -26.80 -30.03 -12.19
CA SER A 221 -26.13 -29.37 -13.30
C SER A 221 -25.03 -28.44 -12.80
N LEU A 222 -24.25 -28.89 -11.81
CA LEU A 222 -23.22 -28.07 -11.19
C LEU A 222 -22.04 -27.94 -12.16
N GLN A 223 -21.73 -26.70 -12.55
CA GLN A 223 -20.62 -26.37 -13.45
C GLN A 223 -19.41 -25.85 -12.67
N SER A 224 -19.62 -25.19 -11.52
CA SER A 224 -18.56 -24.59 -10.72
C SER A 224 -18.71 -24.95 -9.24
N LEU A 225 -17.64 -25.42 -8.62
CA LEU A 225 -17.57 -25.73 -7.19
C LEU A 225 -16.32 -25.09 -6.58
N ASN A 226 -16.50 -24.18 -5.63
CA ASN A 226 -15.41 -23.57 -4.87
C ASN A 226 -15.50 -24.00 -3.41
N PHE A 227 -14.68 -24.97 -3.04
CA PHE A 227 -14.68 -25.65 -1.75
C PHE A 227 -13.46 -25.23 -0.92
N ARG A 228 -13.69 -24.33 0.04
CA ARG A 228 -12.65 -23.81 0.94
C ARG A 228 -12.76 -24.35 2.36
N SER A 229 -13.84 -25.02 2.76
CA SER A 229 -13.99 -25.46 4.15
C SER A 229 -13.06 -26.61 4.54
N LEU A 230 -12.33 -26.42 5.63
CA LEU A 230 -11.45 -27.44 6.23
C LEU A 230 -12.20 -28.50 7.06
N PHE A 231 -13.47 -28.26 7.39
CA PHE A 231 -14.25 -29.08 8.32
C PHE A 231 -15.44 -29.78 7.66
N PHE A 232 -15.65 -29.51 6.37
CA PHE A 232 -16.69 -30.13 5.60
C PHE A 232 -16.14 -31.42 4.98
N PRO A 233 -16.78 -32.57 5.20
CA PRO A 233 -16.22 -33.86 4.79
C PRO A 233 -16.32 -33.98 3.27
N PRO A 234 -15.20 -33.98 2.52
CA PRO A 234 -15.26 -34.03 1.06
C PRO A 234 -15.83 -35.37 0.56
N SER A 235 -15.92 -36.36 1.47
CA SER A 235 -16.63 -37.61 1.23
C SER A 235 -18.05 -37.38 0.71
N LEU A 236 -18.73 -36.28 1.07
CA LEU A 236 -20.07 -35.91 0.58
C LEU A 236 -20.18 -35.92 -0.94
N PHE A 237 -19.15 -35.45 -1.65
CA PHE A 237 -19.15 -35.38 -3.10
C PHE A 237 -18.65 -36.68 -3.75
N THR A 238 -17.88 -37.49 -3.03
CA THR A 238 -17.38 -38.79 -3.53
C THR A 238 -18.45 -39.89 -3.57
N ILE A 239 -19.56 -39.73 -2.85
CA ILE A 239 -20.64 -40.74 -2.79
C ILE A 239 -21.49 -40.75 -4.06
N SER A 240 -21.56 -39.62 -4.77
CA SER A 240 -22.28 -39.52 -6.03
C SER A 240 -21.38 -38.84 -7.07
N PRO A 241 -20.46 -39.60 -7.70
CA PRO A 241 -19.56 -39.05 -8.72
C PRO A 241 -20.29 -38.34 -9.87
N SER A 242 -21.53 -38.77 -10.18
CA SER A 242 -22.39 -38.14 -11.18
C SER A 242 -22.67 -36.66 -10.93
N VAL A 243 -22.58 -36.19 -9.68
CA VAL A 243 -22.76 -34.78 -9.31
C VAL A 243 -21.62 -33.90 -9.84
N LEU A 244 -20.41 -34.44 -9.84
CA LEU A 244 -19.20 -33.73 -10.27
C LEU A 244 -18.87 -33.98 -11.74
N ALA A 245 -19.54 -34.94 -12.39
CA ALA A 245 -19.25 -35.35 -13.77
C ALA A 245 -19.45 -34.25 -14.83
N ASN A 246 -20.21 -33.19 -14.52
CA ASN A 246 -20.44 -32.04 -15.40
C ASN A 246 -19.68 -30.77 -14.97
N LEU A 247 -18.81 -30.89 -13.97
CA LEU A 247 -18.12 -29.76 -13.38
C LEU A 247 -17.02 -29.26 -14.34
N THR A 248 -17.07 -28.00 -14.72
CA THR A 248 -16.04 -27.34 -15.55
C THR A 248 -15.02 -26.60 -14.70
N THR A 249 -15.39 -26.15 -13.50
CA THR A 249 -14.52 -25.38 -12.60
C THR A 249 -14.52 -25.98 -11.18
N LEU A 250 -13.34 -26.32 -10.67
CA LEU A 250 -13.14 -26.84 -9.32
C LEU A 250 -12.09 -26.00 -8.60
N SER A 251 -12.43 -25.45 -7.44
CA SER A 251 -11.47 -24.84 -6.52
C SER A 251 -11.53 -25.60 -5.20
N VAL A 252 -10.41 -26.15 -4.72
CA VAL A 252 -10.35 -26.98 -3.50
C VAL A 252 -9.23 -26.52 -2.59
N LYS A 253 -9.56 -26.31 -1.31
CA LYS A 253 -8.58 -26.02 -0.26
C LYS A 253 -8.33 -27.26 0.60
N ILE A 254 -7.09 -27.72 0.65
CA ILE A 254 -6.68 -28.94 1.35
C ILE A 254 -5.88 -28.58 2.60
N SER A 255 -6.38 -28.90 3.80
CA SER A 255 -5.72 -28.57 5.08
C SER A 255 -4.96 -29.71 5.72
N SER A 256 -3.85 -29.37 6.36
CA SER A 256 -3.00 -30.23 7.21
C SER A 256 -3.76 -31.07 8.20
N ARG A 257 -4.77 -30.46 8.83
CA ARG A 257 -5.35 -30.95 10.09
C ARG A 257 -6.04 -32.30 9.90
N ASN A 258 -6.34 -32.69 8.66
CA ASN A 258 -7.11 -33.87 8.30
C ASN A 258 -6.38 -34.81 7.31
N PHE A 259 -5.04 -34.82 7.27
CA PHE A 259 -4.29 -35.81 6.49
C PHE A 259 -4.16 -37.16 7.22
N PRO A 260 -4.14 -38.30 6.49
CA PRO A 260 -4.31 -38.47 5.02
C PRO A 260 -5.70 -38.25 4.38
N PRO A 261 -6.85 -38.34 5.07
CA PRO A 261 -8.18 -38.36 4.45
C PRO A 261 -8.50 -37.20 3.49
N ALA A 262 -7.97 -36.00 3.73
CA ALA A 262 -8.25 -34.83 2.89
C ALA A 262 -7.71 -34.95 1.46
N ILE A 263 -6.50 -35.51 1.25
CA ILE A 263 -5.96 -35.77 -0.10
C ILE A 263 -6.77 -36.84 -0.81
N VAL A 264 -7.09 -37.94 -0.12
CA VAL A 264 -7.86 -39.04 -0.71
C VAL A 264 -9.23 -38.54 -1.17
N ALA A 265 -9.87 -37.70 -0.38
CA ALA A 265 -11.17 -37.15 -0.72
C ALA A 265 -11.07 -36.09 -1.85
N ALA A 266 -10.03 -35.26 -1.86
CA ALA A 266 -9.75 -34.35 -2.98
C ALA A 266 -9.48 -35.11 -4.29
N GLN A 267 -8.70 -36.19 -4.24
CA GLN A 267 -8.46 -37.08 -5.38
C GLN A 267 -9.77 -37.73 -5.85
N GLY A 268 -10.62 -38.22 -4.94
CA GLY A 268 -11.92 -38.78 -5.30
C GLY A 268 -12.86 -37.76 -5.98
N MET A 269 -12.81 -36.49 -5.58
CA MET A 269 -13.54 -35.41 -6.27
C MET A 269 -12.98 -35.15 -7.67
N LEU A 270 -11.65 -35.13 -7.79
CA LEU A 270 -10.94 -34.97 -9.06
C LEU A 270 -11.27 -36.12 -10.03
N ASP A 271 -11.18 -37.35 -9.58
CA ASP A 271 -11.48 -38.53 -10.39
C ASP A 271 -12.93 -38.51 -10.92
N ALA A 272 -13.87 -37.94 -10.15
CA ALA A 272 -15.26 -37.81 -10.53
C ALA A 272 -15.53 -36.75 -11.61
N CYS A 273 -14.66 -35.73 -11.77
CA CYS A 273 -14.83 -34.65 -12.75
C CYS A 273 -13.78 -34.64 -13.88
N ASN A 274 -12.93 -35.67 -13.97
CA ASN A 274 -11.77 -35.69 -14.87
C ASN A 274 -12.09 -35.46 -16.37
N GLY A 275 -13.29 -35.84 -16.83
CA GLY A 275 -13.71 -35.70 -18.22
C GLY A 275 -14.20 -34.29 -18.60
N SER A 276 -14.75 -33.55 -17.64
CA SER A 276 -15.41 -32.25 -17.87
C SER A 276 -14.62 -31.04 -17.38
N LEU A 277 -13.64 -31.26 -16.48
CA LEU A 277 -12.97 -30.17 -15.78
C LEU A 277 -12.07 -29.36 -16.73
N GLU A 278 -12.35 -28.07 -16.86
CA GLU A 278 -11.56 -27.12 -17.64
C GLU A 278 -10.67 -26.22 -16.77
N THR A 279 -11.11 -25.90 -15.55
CA THR A 279 -10.40 -25.02 -14.60
C THR A 279 -10.26 -25.70 -13.24
N LEU A 280 -9.03 -25.78 -12.74
CA LEU A 280 -8.70 -26.38 -11.44
C LEU A 280 -7.87 -25.40 -10.61
N ASP A 281 -8.31 -25.11 -9.39
CA ASP A 281 -7.58 -24.33 -8.39
C ASP A 281 -7.41 -25.19 -7.13
N ILE A 282 -6.17 -25.43 -6.71
CA ILE A 282 -5.85 -26.25 -5.53
C ILE A 282 -5.01 -25.42 -4.58
N GLN A 283 -5.52 -25.20 -3.37
CA GLN A 283 -4.80 -24.49 -2.31
C GLN A 283 -4.46 -25.45 -1.16
N TRP A 284 -3.19 -25.78 -0.97
CA TRP A 284 -2.70 -26.49 0.20
C TRP A 284 -2.46 -25.52 1.36
N ARG A 285 -3.12 -25.78 2.50
CA ARG A 285 -2.88 -25.11 3.78
C ARG A 285 -2.10 -26.01 4.74
N MET A 286 -0.80 -25.82 4.74
CA MET A 286 0.22 -26.35 5.63
C MET A 286 0.15 -25.72 7.03
N ASN A 287 0.42 -26.53 8.07
CA ASN A 287 0.46 -26.15 9.49
C ASN A 287 1.79 -26.67 10.07
N ARG A 288 2.28 -26.07 11.16
CA ARG A 288 3.62 -26.31 11.73
C ARG A 288 3.92 -27.79 12.05
N HIS A 289 2.91 -28.61 12.34
CA HIS A 289 3.07 -30.02 12.73
C HIS A 289 2.89 -31.01 11.59
N TRP A 290 3.12 -30.58 10.35
CA TRP A 290 2.86 -31.38 9.16
C TRP A 290 3.89 -32.52 9.00
N ASN A 291 3.42 -33.76 8.90
CA ASN A 291 4.25 -34.90 8.54
C ASN A 291 4.27 -35.09 7.02
N PHE A 292 5.32 -34.60 6.36
CA PHE A 292 5.44 -34.67 4.90
C PHE A 292 5.48 -36.08 4.32
N SER A 293 5.93 -37.08 5.08
CA SER A 293 5.95 -38.46 4.60
C SER A 293 4.55 -39.03 4.34
N ALA A 294 3.51 -38.41 4.92
CA ALA A 294 2.12 -38.86 4.79
C ALA A 294 1.35 -38.17 3.65
N VAL A 295 1.99 -37.28 2.88
CA VAL A 295 1.30 -36.41 1.92
C VAL A 295 1.58 -36.88 0.51
N GLY A 296 0.55 -37.52 -0.06
CA GLY A 296 0.54 -37.88 -1.48
C GLY A 296 0.35 -36.66 -2.36
N THR A 297 0.87 -36.75 -3.58
CA THR A 297 0.61 -35.79 -4.65
C THR A 297 -0.77 -36.08 -5.24
N LEU A 298 -1.42 -35.07 -5.83
CA LEU A 298 -2.66 -35.30 -6.57
C LEU A 298 -2.30 -35.80 -7.97
N ASP A 299 -3.00 -36.84 -8.43
CA ASP A 299 -2.80 -37.42 -9.76
C ASP A 299 -3.74 -36.75 -10.77
N LEU A 300 -3.15 -36.01 -11.71
CA LEU A 300 -3.84 -35.27 -12.75
C LEU A 300 -3.72 -35.94 -14.14
N ARG A 301 -3.29 -37.21 -14.23
CA ARG A 301 -3.10 -37.91 -15.52
C ARG A 301 -4.38 -38.01 -16.36
N GLY A 302 -5.55 -38.05 -15.72
CA GLY A 302 -6.85 -38.23 -16.38
C GLY A 302 -7.46 -36.97 -17.02
N PHE A 303 -6.91 -35.78 -16.76
CA PHE A 303 -7.55 -34.49 -17.04
C PHE A 303 -7.26 -33.94 -18.44
N LYS A 304 -7.84 -34.58 -19.46
CA LYS A 304 -7.61 -34.20 -20.87
C LYS A 304 -8.28 -32.90 -21.31
N SER A 305 -9.23 -32.38 -20.52
CA SER A 305 -9.98 -31.16 -20.81
C SER A 305 -9.47 -29.94 -20.06
N LEU A 306 -8.48 -30.11 -19.17
CA LEU A 306 -7.99 -29.06 -18.29
C LEU A 306 -7.23 -27.99 -19.09
N LYS A 307 -7.74 -26.77 -19.06
CA LYS A 307 -7.18 -25.58 -19.72
C LYS A 307 -6.50 -24.63 -18.75
N HIS A 308 -7.00 -24.53 -17.52
CA HIS A 308 -6.53 -23.58 -16.53
C HIS A 308 -6.20 -24.31 -15.22
N LEU A 309 -4.97 -24.18 -14.73
CA LEU A 309 -4.53 -24.78 -13.49
C LEU A 309 -3.93 -23.73 -12.57
N LYS A 310 -4.38 -23.69 -11.32
CA LYS A 310 -3.83 -22.87 -10.25
C LYS A 310 -3.44 -23.77 -9.09
N LEU A 311 -2.18 -23.72 -8.69
CA LEU A 311 -1.60 -24.52 -7.60
C LEU A 311 -1.03 -23.58 -6.56
N GLN A 312 -1.61 -23.57 -5.36
CA GLN A 312 -1.22 -22.66 -4.30
C GLN A 312 -0.80 -23.43 -3.05
N THR A 313 0.33 -23.10 -2.42
CA THR A 313 0.65 -23.58 -1.08
C THR A 313 1.00 -22.40 -0.18
N ASN A 314 0.62 -22.44 1.09
CA ASN A 314 1.29 -21.60 2.07
C ASN A 314 2.64 -22.23 2.45
N SER A 315 3.66 -21.38 2.68
CA SER A 315 4.95 -21.79 3.20
C SER A 315 4.77 -22.18 4.66
N VAL A 316 5.47 -23.25 5.04
CA VAL A 316 5.59 -23.66 6.42
C VAL A 316 6.35 -22.53 7.11
N GLU A 317 5.72 -21.89 8.10
CA GLU A 317 6.41 -20.96 9.01
C GLU A 317 7.75 -21.58 9.39
N SER A 318 8.85 -20.84 9.22
CA SER A 318 10.17 -21.33 9.58
C SER A 318 10.08 -21.95 10.98
N ILE A 319 10.53 -23.20 11.09
CA ILE A 319 10.47 -23.97 12.33
C ILE A 319 11.53 -23.36 13.26
N LEU A 320 11.20 -22.24 13.90
CA LEU A 320 11.89 -21.80 15.10
C LEU A 320 11.34 -22.67 16.24
N PRO A 321 12.15 -23.56 16.84
CA PRO A 321 11.70 -24.41 17.93
C PRO A 321 11.27 -23.52 19.10
N ALA A 322 9.96 -23.46 19.36
CA ALA A 322 9.34 -22.60 20.37
C ALA A 322 9.67 -22.98 21.84
N SER A 323 10.74 -23.73 22.10
CA SER A 323 11.04 -24.25 23.44
C SER A 323 12.53 -24.42 23.78
N LEU A 324 13.44 -23.70 23.11
CA LEU A 324 14.83 -23.64 23.58
C LEU A 324 15.06 -22.30 24.27
N GLU A 325 15.00 -22.33 25.60
CA GLU A 325 15.46 -21.24 26.46
C GLU A 325 16.89 -20.85 26.05
N TYR A 326 17.06 -19.55 25.80
CA TYR A 326 18.30 -18.91 25.39
C TYR A 326 19.47 -19.29 26.31
N SER A 327 20.40 -20.09 25.77
CA SER A 327 21.78 -20.14 26.28
C SER A 327 22.75 -20.47 25.14
N ASP A 328 23.38 -19.41 24.60
CA ASP A 328 24.71 -19.34 23.97
C ASP A 328 25.14 -20.31 22.86
N LEU A 329 24.23 -21.01 22.18
CA LEU A 329 24.57 -21.73 20.94
C LEU A 329 24.24 -20.87 19.72
N ALA A 330 25.30 -20.41 19.04
CA ALA A 330 25.22 -19.77 17.74
C ALA A 330 24.25 -20.53 16.81
N LEU A 331 23.24 -19.84 16.31
CA LEU A 331 22.36 -20.32 15.24
C LEU A 331 23.25 -20.79 14.07
N SER A 332 23.43 -22.10 13.95
CA SER A 332 24.08 -22.70 12.80
C SER A 332 23.24 -22.34 11.56
N PRO A 333 23.84 -21.94 10.42
CA PRO A 333 23.14 -21.56 9.18
C PRO A 333 22.46 -22.74 8.45
N LYS A 334 21.95 -23.72 9.21
CA LYS A 334 21.27 -24.93 8.73
C LYS A 334 19.74 -24.86 8.85
N ASP A 335 19.17 -23.68 9.07
CA ASP A 335 17.75 -23.42 8.85
C ASP A 335 17.48 -23.40 7.34
N GLN A 336 17.61 -24.58 6.71
CA GLN A 336 17.34 -24.79 5.30
C GLN A 336 15.83 -24.70 5.08
N ALA A 337 15.41 -23.85 4.15
CA ALA A 337 14.04 -23.83 3.66
C ALA A 337 13.63 -25.25 3.25
N ASP A 338 12.51 -25.72 3.81
CA ASP A 338 12.00 -27.04 3.50
C ASP A 338 11.50 -27.08 2.04
N PRO A 339 12.12 -27.87 1.13
CA PRO A 339 11.73 -27.91 -0.28
C PRO A 339 10.38 -28.62 -0.50
N ARG A 340 9.88 -29.35 0.50
CA ARG A 340 8.78 -30.30 0.32
C ARG A 340 7.44 -29.67 -0.10
N PRO A 341 7.01 -28.47 0.36
CA PRO A 341 5.82 -27.81 -0.17
C PRO A 341 5.93 -27.45 -1.65
N PHE A 342 7.09 -26.95 -2.08
CA PHE A 342 7.31 -26.64 -3.48
C PHE A 342 7.35 -27.92 -4.33
N LYS A 343 8.05 -28.95 -3.83
CA LYS A 343 8.05 -30.28 -4.45
C LYS A 343 6.65 -30.86 -4.63
N LEU A 344 5.74 -30.66 -3.67
CA LEU A 344 4.34 -31.11 -3.82
C LEU A 344 3.64 -30.45 -5.01
N LEU A 345 3.87 -29.16 -5.25
CA LEU A 345 3.33 -28.44 -6.41
C LEU A 345 3.93 -29.00 -7.71
N VAL A 346 5.26 -29.17 -7.74
CA VAL A 346 6.01 -29.68 -8.90
C VAL A 346 5.59 -31.12 -9.22
N ASP A 347 5.50 -32.01 -8.23
CA ASP A 347 5.08 -33.40 -8.43
C ASP A 347 3.61 -33.50 -8.87
N THR A 348 2.73 -32.63 -8.36
CA THR A 348 1.32 -32.56 -8.81
C THR A 348 1.25 -32.10 -10.27
N LEU A 349 2.01 -31.09 -10.66
CA LEU A 349 2.14 -30.65 -12.06
C LEU A 349 2.77 -31.76 -12.93
N ALA A 350 3.73 -32.50 -12.39
CA ALA A 350 4.40 -33.61 -13.06
C ALA A 350 3.44 -34.73 -13.43
N SER A 351 2.41 -34.95 -12.61
CA SER A 351 1.38 -35.95 -12.85
C SER A 351 0.46 -35.64 -14.04
N ILE A 352 0.44 -34.42 -14.58
CA ILE A 352 -0.43 -34.12 -15.73
C ILE A 352 -0.03 -34.98 -16.93
N GLY A 353 -1.02 -35.61 -17.57
CA GLY A 353 -0.82 -36.45 -18.75
C GLY A 353 -0.19 -35.69 -19.91
N SER A 354 0.64 -36.36 -20.70
CA SER A 354 1.28 -35.82 -21.90
C SER A 354 0.66 -36.44 -23.16
N PRO A 355 0.22 -35.66 -24.17
CA PRO A 355 0.19 -34.20 -24.20
C PRO A 355 -0.98 -33.62 -23.39
N SER A 356 -0.77 -32.46 -22.76
CA SER A 356 -1.77 -31.72 -22.00
C SER A 356 -2.47 -30.64 -22.85
N SER A 357 -3.74 -30.36 -22.53
CA SER A 357 -4.53 -29.23 -23.07
C SER A 357 -4.37 -27.92 -22.30
N LEU A 358 -3.45 -27.89 -21.32
CA LEU A 358 -3.26 -26.74 -20.43
C LEU A 358 -2.87 -25.50 -21.23
N GLN A 359 -3.56 -24.39 -20.99
CA GLN A 359 -3.38 -23.09 -21.63
C GLN A 359 -2.83 -22.06 -20.66
N SER A 360 -3.24 -22.11 -19.39
CA SER A 360 -2.69 -21.26 -18.31
C SER A 360 -2.31 -22.08 -17.09
N LEU A 361 -1.19 -21.71 -16.47
CA LEU A 361 -0.72 -22.26 -15.22
C LEU A 361 -0.41 -21.12 -14.25
N GLU A 362 -0.97 -21.15 -13.05
CA GLU A 362 -0.57 -20.27 -11.95
C GLU A 362 0.00 -21.12 -10.80
N ILE A 363 1.20 -20.81 -10.33
CA ILE A 363 1.79 -21.41 -9.13
C ILE A 363 1.95 -20.31 -8.10
N ALA A 364 1.26 -20.42 -6.96
CA ALA A 364 1.37 -19.46 -5.87
C ALA A 364 2.02 -20.07 -4.63
N ILE A 365 2.98 -19.37 -4.02
CA ILE A 365 3.57 -19.76 -2.74
C ILE A 365 3.40 -18.60 -1.75
N GLU A 366 2.53 -18.76 -0.76
CA GLU A 366 2.22 -17.75 0.27
C GLU A 366 3.15 -17.91 1.48
N GLY A 367 4.15 -17.06 1.67
CA GLY A 367 5.10 -17.19 2.78
C GLY A 367 4.80 -16.30 3.99
N LEU A 368 4.98 -16.84 5.20
CA LEU A 368 5.03 -16.07 6.46
C LEU A 368 6.47 -16.03 6.97
N LEU A 369 7.06 -14.84 7.01
CA LEU A 369 8.37 -14.61 7.65
C LEU A 369 8.13 -14.10 9.07
N SER A 370 8.26 -15.00 10.05
CA SER A 370 8.22 -14.62 11.46
C SER A 370 9.56 -14.01 11.85
N VAL A 371 9.61 -12.68 11.99
CA VAL A 371 10.73 -11.97 12.61
C VAL A 371 10.36 -11.74 14.08
N GLU A 372 10.53 -12.75 14.92
CA GLU A 372 10.40 -12.62 16.38
C GLU A 372 11.77 -12.67 17.04
N GLY A 373 12.12 -11.60 17.76
CA GLY A 373 13.33 -11.49 18.57
C GLY A 373 13.50 -10.07 19.12
N ASP A 374 13.15 -9.85 20.38
CA ASP A 374 13.25 -8.55 21.08
C ASP A 374 14.68 -8.13 21.46
N GLU A 375 15.70 -8.96 21.16
CA GLU A 375 17.11 -8.69 21.53
C GLU A 375 18.12 -8.89 20.40
N ILE A 376 17.68 -8.83 19.13
CA ILE A 376 18.62 -8.79 18.01
C ILE A 376 18.99 -7.31 17.76
N PRO A 377 20.28 -6.92 17.76
CA PRO A 377 20.68 -5.55 17.40
C PRO A 377 20.10 -5.22 16.02
N PRO A 378 19.71 -3.97 15.74
CA PRO A 378 18.77 -3.64 14.67
C PRO A 378 19.32 -4.03 13.29
N LEU A 379 19.08 -5.27 12.90
CA LEU A 379 19.17 -5.72 11.52
C LEU A 379 18.02 -5.02 10.80
N HIS A 380 18.39 -4.01 10.02
CA HIS A 380 17.45 -3.16 9.31
C HIS A 380 16.36 -3.98 8.60
N ARG A 381 15.11 -3.63 8.91
CA ARG A 381 13.84 -4.11 8.32
C ARG A 381 13.67 -3.84 6.81
N ARG A 382 14.74 -3.86 6.01
CA ARG A 382 14.74 -3.69 4.55
C ARG A 382 15.58 -4.73 3.81
N THR A 383 16.01 -5.81 4.45
CA THR A 383 16.53 -6.97 3.72
C THR A 383 15.38 -7.65 3.00
N ASN A 384 15.34 -7.43 1.69
CA ASN A 384 14.46 -8.08 0.74
C ASN A 384 14.37 -9.59 1.06
N PRO A 385 13.18 -10.16 1.29
CA PRO A 385 13.02 -11.55 1.71
C PRO A 385 13.18 -12.51 0.53
N THR A 386 14.33 -12.45 -0.13
CA THR A 386 14.76 -13.40 -1.15
C THR A 386 15.32 -14.69 -0.54
N PHE A 387 15.13 -14.92 0.77
CA PHE A 387 15.60 -16.13 1.44
C PHE A 387 14.89 -17.40 0.94
N PHE A 388 13.67 -17.30 0.41
CA PHE A 388 13.00 -18.40 -0.30
C PHE A 388 13.40 -18.54 -1.77
N MET A 389 14.05 -17.52 -2.36
CA MET A 389 14.35 -17.47 -3.80
C MET A 389 15.82 -17.65 -4.16
N ARG A 390 16.76 -17.60 -3.19
CA ARG A 390 18.09 -18.10 -3.51
C ARG A 390 18.03 -19.64 -3.48
N PRO A 391 18.47 -20.33 -4.53
CA PRO A 391 18.70 -21.78 -4.52
C PRO A 391 19.90 -22.10 -3.59
N LEU A 392 19.79 -21.79 -2.30
CA LEU A 392 20.85 -21.99 -1.31
C LEU A 392 20.90 -23.44 -0.83
N ALA A 393 19.77 -24.15 -0.90
CA ALA A 393 19.72 -25.59 -0.70
C ALA A 393 19.61 -26.30 -2.06
N GLU A 394 20.53 -27.24 -2.32
CA GLU A 394 20.53 -28.06 -3.54
C GLU A 394 19.17 -28.75 -3.81
N SER A 395 18.42 -29.05 -2.75
CA SER A 395 17.10 -29.68 -2.82
C SER A 395 16.01 -28.75 -3.39
N VAL A 396 16.04 -27.46 -3.06
CA VAL A 396 15.11 -26.46 -3.64
C VAL A 396 15.49 -26.20 -5.10
N LYS A 397 16.79 -26.15 -5.39
CA LYS A 397 17.29 -26.02 -6.76
C LYS A 397 16.82 -27.16 -7.66
N ALA A 398 16.93 -28.40 -7.20
CA ALA A 398 16.46 -29.56 -7.97
C ALA A 398 14.97 -29.46 -8.35
N CYS A 399 14.12 -28.96 -7.44
CA CYS A 399 12.70 -28.77 -7.74
C CYS A 399 12.46 -27.66 -8.79
N TRP A 400 13.31 -26.62 -8.81
CA TRP A 400 13.27 -25.57 -9.83
C TRP A 400 13.73 -26.09 -11.19
N ASP A 401 14.81 -26.89 -11.21
CA ASP A 401 15.32 -27.53 -12.42
C ASP A 401 14.25 -28.49 -13.00
N ASP A 402 13.58 -29.29 -12.14
CA ASP A 402 12.47 -30.15 -12.53
C ASP A 402 11.28 -29.35 -13.10
N LEU A 403 10.93 -28.22 -12.47
CA LEU A 403 9.86 -27.35 -12.96
C LEU A 403 10.19 -26.72 -14.32
N ASP A 404 11.42 -26.23 -14.49
CA ASP A 404 11.91 -25.63 -15.73
C ASP A 404 11.94 -26.65 -16.88
N GLU A 405 12.44 -27.86 -16.63
CA GLU A 405 12.45 -28.95 -17.61
C GLU A 405 11.02 -29.30 -18.06
N MET A 406 10.08 -29.39 -17.11
CA MET A 406 8.69 -29.68 -17.43
C MET A 406 8.01 -28.57 -18.24
N LEU A 407 8.15 -27.31 -17.84
CA LEU A 407 7.52 -26.17 -18.52
C LEU A 407 8.14 -25.92 -19.90
N SER A 408 9.42 -26.25 -20.07
CA SER A 408 10.13 -26.19 -21.35
C SER A 408 9.75 -27.34 -22.30
N SER A 409 9.08 -28.39 -21.80
CA SER A 409 8.66 -29.53 -22.61
C SER A 409 7.44 -29.21 -23.47
N ILE A 410 7.68 -28.74 -24.70
CA ILE A 410 6.64 -28.51 -25.71
C ILE A 410 5.83 -29.78 -26.01
N THR A 411 6.44 -30.97 -25.83
CA THR A 411 5.74 -32.25 -25.97
C THR A 411 4.73 -32.50 -24.87
N LYS A 412 4.98 -32.01 -23.65
CA LYS A 412 4.10 -32.18 -22.50
C LYS A 412 3.01 -31.11 -22.45
N PHE A 413 3.37 -29.85 -22.70
CA PHE A 413 2.45 -28.70 -22.65
C PHE A 413 2.40 -27.91 -23.97
N PRO A 414 1.93 -28.51 -25.08
CA PRO A 414 1.96 -27.89 -26.39
C PRO A 414 1.07 -26.64 -26.52
N THR A 415 0.08 -26.47 -25.63
CA THR A 415 -0.91 -25.38 -25.68
C THR A 415 -0.71 -24.32 -24.61
N LEU A 416 0.32 -24.44 -23.76
CA LEU A 416 0.55 -23.54 -22.63
C LEU A 416 0.98 -22.15 -23.14
N ARG A 417 0.22 -21.12 -22.77
CA ARG A 417 0.41 -19.73 -23.22
C ARG A 417 0.82 -18.81 -22.10
N THR A 418 0.28 -19.04 -20.91
CA THR A 418 0.55 -18.21 -19.73
C THR A 418 1.04 -19.07 -18.57
N VAL A 419 2.09 -18.59 -17.91
CA VAL A 419 2.62 -19.19 -16.67
C VAL A 419 2.84 -18.04 -15.70
N ASP A 420 2.06 -18.05 -14.63
CA ASP A 420 2.11 -17.04 -13.58
C ASP A 420 2.73 -17.67 -12.32
N LEU A 421 3.80 -17.05 -11.81
CA LEU A 421 4.46 -17.48 -10.59
C LEU A 421 4.26 -16.40 -9.53
N ASN A 422 3.33 -16.64 -8.61
CA ASN A 422 2.91 -15.70 -7.59
C ASN A 422 3.59 -16.01 -6.26
N PHE A 423 4.30 -15.04 -5.70
CA PHE A 423 4.88 -15.13 -4.37
C PHE A 423 4.26 -14.05 -3.51
N ASP A 424 3.27 -14.43 -2.71
CA ASP A 424 2.55 -13.49 -1.87
C ASP A 424 3.19 -13.47 -0.48
N GLU A 425 3.67 -12.30 -0.06
CA GLU A 425 4.28 -12.11 1.24
C GLU A 425 3.18 -11.75 2.24
N MET A 426 2.77 -12.71 3.07
CA MET A 426 1.89 -12.40 4.19
C MET A 426 2.71 -11.80 5.32
N SER A 427 2.75 -10.47 5.37
CA SER A 427 3.22 -9.72 6.54
C SER A 427 2.27 -9.95 7.73
N THR A 428 2.69 -10.74 8.71
CA THR A 428 2.03 -10.74 10.03
C THR A 428 2.48 -9.53 10.83
N ALA A 429 1.56 -8.58 10.96
CA ALA A 429 1.53 -7.45 11.89
C ALA A 429 2.41 -6.23 11.55
N GLY A 430 1.73 -5.13 11.21
CA GLY A 430 2.09 -3.81 11.76
C GLY A 430 2.51 -2.70 10.81
N THR A 431 2.57 -2.90 9.49
CA THR A 431 2.78 -1.82 8.53
C THR A 431 1.83 -1.97 7.35
N ALA A 432 1.21 -0.88 6.91
CA ALA A 432 0.45 -0.85 5.67
C ALA A 432 1.40 -1.02 4.50
N VAL A 433 1.74 -2.27 4.20
CA VAL A 433 2.33 -2.66 2.92
C VAL A 433 1.16 -3.21 2.12
N CYS A 434 0.85 -2.57 0.98
CA CYS A 434 -0.08 -3.14 0.02
C CYS A 434 0.41 -4.56 -0.33
N PRO A 435 -0.46 -5.58 -0.41
CA PRO A 435 -0.08 -6.83 -1.04
C PRO A 435 0.41 -6.49 -2.44
N VAL A 436 1.70 -6.70 -2.71
CA VAL A 436 2.26 -6.55 -4.06
C VAL A 436 1.91 -7.82 -4.80
N ILE A 437 0.73 -7.84 -5.40
CA ILE A 437 0.32 -8.93 -6.29
C ILE A 437 0.94 -8.63 -7.64
N TYR A 438 1.88 -9.47 -8.08
CA TYR A 438 2.45 -9.41 -9.42
C TYR A 438 1.44 -9.99 -10.41
N TYR A 439 0.67 -9.15 -11.11
CA TYR A 439 -0.18 -9.59 -12.22
C TYR A 439 0.54 -9.39 -13.55
N LEU A 440 0.58 -10.43 -14.38
CA LEU A 440 1.04 -10.34 -15.76
C LEU A 440 0.01 -10.97 -16.72
N GLU A 441 -1.04 -10.22 -17.08
CA GLU A 441 -2.05 -10.68 -18.04
C GLU A 441 -1.87 -10.00 -19.42
N LEU A 442 -1.92 -10.78 -20.51
CA LEU A 442 -1.62 -10.31 -21.86
C LEU A 442 -2.70 -10.66 -22.90
N THR A 443 -3.26 -9.64 -23.56
CA THR A 443 -3.94 -9.75 -24.86
C THR A 443 -3.91 -8.41 -25.61
N VAL A 444 -3.73 -8.42 -26.95
CA VAL A 444 -3.62 -7.20 -27.80
C VAL A 444 -4.50 -7.32 -29.06
N PRO A 445 -5.28 -6.28 -29.40
CA PRO A 445 -5.29 -5.78 -30.79
C PRO A 445 -5.35 -4.24 -30.96
N ASP A 446 -4.75 -3.78 -32.08
CA ASP A 446 -4.73 -2.46 -32.76
C ASP A 446 -4.00 -1.24 -32.14
N GLY A 447 -3.11 -0.62 -32.94
CA GLY A 447 -1.88 0.01 -32.43
C GLY A 447 -1.49 1.40 -32.96
N ARG A 448 -2.39 2.38 -33.07
CA ARG A 448 -1.97 3.78 -33.33
C ARG A 448 -2.58 4.85 -32.42
N ALA A 449 -3.85 4.74 -32.03
CA ALA A 449 -4.43 5.61 -31.00
C ALA A 449 -3.92 5.24 -29.59
N THR A 450 -3.58 3.96 -29.42
CA THR A 450 -3.15 3.30 -28.19
C THR A 450 -1.82 3.83 -27.67
N VAL A 451 -0.87 4.21 -28.53
CA VAL A 451 0.49 4.62 -28.09
C VAL A 451 0.48 5.93 -27.28
N ARG A 452 -0.29 6.94 -27.69
CA ARG A 452 -0.36 8.22 -26.96
C ARG A 452 -1.15 8.11 -25.65
N ILE A 453 -2.17 7.26 -25.62
CA ILE A 453 -2.94 6.98 -24.41
C ILE A 453 -2.09 6.15 -23.45
N LEU A 454 -1.30 5.20 -23.96
CA LEU A 454 -0.35 4.42 -23.16
C LEU A 454 0.78 5.28 -22.59
N GLU A 455 1.31 6.25 -23.35
CA GLU A 455 2.30 7.21 -22.81
C GLU A 455 1.69 8.03 -21.66
N TYR A 456 0.46 8.53 -21.82
CA TYR A 456 -0.24 9.28 -20.77
C TYR A 456 -0.56 8.44 -19.54
N ILE A 457 -1.04 7.21 -19.75
CA ILE A 457 -1.32 6.25 -18.69
C ILE A 457 -0.02 5.93 -17.94
N LEU A 458 1.04 5.58 -18.66
CA LEU A 458 2.34 5.25 -18.06
C LEU A 458 2.96 6.45 -17.32
N GLU A 459 2.77 7.69 -17.79
CA GLU A 459 3.22 8.89 -17.06
C GLU A 459 2.53 9.04 -15.70
N GLU A 460 1.21 8.79 -15.59
CA GLU A 460 0.48 8.81 -14.29
C GLU A 460 0.93 7.69 -13.34
N PHE A 461 1.35 6.52 -13.85
CA PHE A 461 1.83 5.41 -13.03
C PHE A 461 3.29 5.57 -12.55
N THR A 462 4.08 6.48 -13.13
CA THR A 462 5.51 6.64 -12.80
C THR A 462 5.80 7.21 -11.41
N GLU A 463 4.85 7.90 -10.76
CA GLU A 463 5.11 8.50 -9.44
C GLU A 463 5.15 7.47 -8.29
N THR A 464 4.67 6.23 -8.50
CA THR A 464 4.56 5.24 -7.42
C THR A 464 5.13 3.83 -7.71
N LEU A 465 5.41 3.45 -8.96
CA LEU A 465 5.68 2.04 -9.31
C LEU A 465 6.82 1.86 -10.35
N TYR A 466 8.08 2.04 -9.92
CA TYR A 466 9.28 1.86 -10.77
C TYR A 466 9.46 0.42 -11.29
N ASN A 467 9.03 -0.59 -10.53
CA ASN A 467 9.18 -2.00 -10.90
C ASN A 467 8.23 -2.42 -12.04
N ASP A 468 7.07 -1.79 -12.17
CA ASP A 468 6.06 -2.16 -13.17
C ASP A 468 6.44 -1.66 -14.56
N LEU A 469 7.06 -0.49 -14.66
CA LEU A 469 7.62 0.02 -15.90
C LEU A 469 8.74 -0.87 -16.45
N ALA A 470 9.58 -1.44 -15.58
CA ALA A 470 10.67 -2.34 -15.97
C ALA A 470 10.09 -3.60 -16.63
N ASN A 471 9.01 -4.13 -16.05
CA ASN A 471 8.25 -5.23 -16.61
C ASN A 471 7.55 -4.84 -17.92
N CYS A 472 7.01 -3.61 -18.06
CA CYS A 472 6.45 -3.09 -19.31
C CYS A 472 7.47 -3.00 -20.47
N SER A 473 8.77 -2.87 -20.19
CA SER A 473 9.82 -2.87 -21.22
C SER A 473 10.17 -4.26 -21.76
N LEU A 474 9.75 -5.32 -21.04
CA LEU A 474 9.99 -6.73 -21.37
C LEU A 474 8.87 -7.36 -22.20
N VAL A 475 7.77 -6.64 -22.44
CA VAL A 475 6.55 -7.07 -23.18
C VAL A 475 6.63 -6.66 -24.69
N PRO A 476 5.67 -7.00 -25.58
CA PRO A 476 5.77 -6.81 -27.04
C PRO A 476 6.17 -5.40 -27.49
N ARG A 477 6.76 -5.31 -28.70
CA ARG A 477 7.33 -4.10 -29.33
C ARG A 477 6.54 -2.79 -29.16
N ALA A 478 5.21 -2.85 -29.03
CA ALA A 478 4.32 -1.69 -28.88
C ALA A 478 4.49 -0.94 -27.54
N PHE A 479 4.85 -1.64 -26.45
CA PHE A 479 5.07 -1.04 -25.13
C PHE A 479 6.54 -0.72 -24.88
N ARG A 480 7.45 -1.46 -25.54
CA ARG A 480 8.90 -1.34 -25.32
C ARG A 480 9.43 0.07 -25.58
N ALA A 481 9.12 0.68 -26.73
CA ALA A 481 9.67 1.99 -27.08
C ALA A 481 9.19 3.11 -26.12
N PRO A 482 7.88 3.25 -25.84
CA PRO A 482 7.38 4.24 -24.88
C PRO A 482 7.88 3.97 -23.46
N ALA A 483 7.78 2.73 -22.98
CA ALA A 483 8.19 2.36 -21.62
C ALA A 483 9.69 2.52 -21.39
N GLN A 484 10.55 2.18 -22.35
CA GLN A 484 11.99 2.41 -22.24
C GLN A 484 12.29 3.91 -22.14
N SER A 485 11.67 4.75 -22.98
CA SER A 485 11.90 6.20 -22.92
C SER A 485 11.48 6.82 -21.57
N LEU A 486 10.45 6.27 -20.92
CA LEU A 486 9.95 6.72 -19.61
C LEU A 486 10.74 6.13 -18.44
N LEU A 487 11.13 4.85 -18.51
CA LEU A 487 11.98 4.16 -17.53
C LEU A 487 13.29 4.88 -17.31
N PHE A 488 13.97 5.23 -18.40
CA PHE A 488 15.27 5.85 -18.32
C PHE A 488 15.17 7.35 -18.04
N ARG A 489 13.96 7.95 -18.04
CA ARG A 489 13.77 9.38 -17.78
C ARG A 489 14.19 9.78 -16.38
N SER A 490 13.87 8.97 -15.37
CA SER A 490 14.22 9.21 -13.97
C SER A 490 14.77 7.94 -13.35
N ILE A 491 16.09 7.87 -13.15
CA ILE A 491 16.75 6.70 -12.59
C ILE A 491 17.03 6.97 -11.12
N PHE A 492 16.61 6.06 -10.24
CA PHE A 492 16.89 6.12 -8.82
C PHE A 492 17.65 4.85 -8.39
N LEU A 493 18.86 5.01 -7.85
CA LEU A 493 19.73 3.93 -7.39
C LEU A 493 19.88 4.00 -5.87
N LEU A 494 19.26 3.05 -5.16
CA LEU A 494 19.29 2.97 -3.69
C LEU A 494 20.41 2.07 -3.14
N GLU A 495 21.02 1.14 -3.93
CA GLU A 495 22.03 0.19 -3.39
C GLU A 495 22.86 -0.64 -4.41
N THR A 496 24.08 -1.02 -3.99
CA THR A 496 25.17 -1.82 -4.61
C THR A 496 26.02 -1.17 -5.71
N ALA A 497 27.34 -1.12 -5.47
CA ALA A 497 28.38 -0.74 -6.44
C ALA A 497 28.26 -1.51 -7.77
N GLU A 498 27.80 -2.76 -7.71
CA GLU A 498 27.56 -3.59 -8.87
C GLU A 498 26.42 -3.08 -9.76
N LYS A 499 25.29 -2.61 -9.19
CA LYS A 499 24.18 -2.05 -9.96
C LYS A 499 24.58 -0.73 -10.62
N THR A 500 25.31 0.12 -9.90
CA THR A 500 25.89 1.34 -10.49
C THR A 500 26.82 0.99 -11.64
N ARG A 501 27.75 0.04 -11.45
CA ARG A 501 28.66 -0.43 -12.52
C ARG A 501 27.90 -1.00 -13.71
N LYS A 502 26.86 -1.82 -13.49
CA LYS A 502 25.99 -2.37 -14.55
C LYS A 502 25.26 -1.28 -15.32
N LEU A 503 24.72 -0.28 -14.62
CA LEU A 503 24.09 0.87 -15.27
C LEU A 503 25.11 1.65 -16.09
N THR A 504 26.29 1.94 -15.53
CA THR A 504 27.36 2.61 -16.28
C THR A 504 27.73 1.84 -17.54
N THR A 505 27.96 0.53 -17.42
CA THR A 505 28.27 -0.32 -18.56
C THR A 505 27.15 -0.29 -19.59
N ALA A 506 25.88 -0.31 -19.17
CA ALA A 506 24.74 -0.19 -20.08
C ALA A 506 24.67 1.17 -20.78
N LEU A 507 24.88 2.27 -20.05
CA LEU A 507 24.88 3.62 -20.61
C LEU A 507 26.05 3.84 -21.59
N ASN A 508 27.24 3.34 -21.26
CA ASN A 508 28.43 3.44 -22.12
C ASN A 508 28.34 2.53 -23.36
N ASN A 509 27.69 1.37 -23.25
CA ASN A 509 27.50 0.45 -24.38
C ASN A 509 26.38 0.89 -25.32
N SER A 510 25.53 1.84 -24.91
CA SER A 510 24.36 2.29 -25.71
C SER A 510 24.03 3.77 -25.51
N PRO A 511 24.99 4.68 -25.79
CA PRO A 511 24.80 6.12 -25.55
C PRO A 511 23.65 6.70 -26.37
N GLU A 512 23.54 6.33 -27.65
CA GLU A 512 22.48 6.81 -28.54
C GLU A 512 21.06 6.32 -28.17
N GLN A 513 20.94 5.27 -27.34
CA GLN A 513 19.65 4.64 -27.02
C GLN A 513 19.22 4.83 -25.58
N LEU A 514 20.13 5.06 -24.64
CA LEU A 514 19.81 5.15 -23.21
C LEU A 514 20.19 6.51 -22.62
N SER A 515 21.38 7.03 -22.92
CA SER A 515 21.86 8.27 -22.28
C SER A 515 21.10 9.52 -22.73
N LEU A 516 20.56 9.52 -23.95
CA LEU A 516 19.68 10.58 -24.45
C LEU A 516 18.34 10.67 -23.69
N HIS A 517 17.88 9.59 -23.06
CA HIS A 517 16.60 9.58 -22.34
C HIS A 517 16.75 9.93 -20.85
N VAL A 518 17.95 9.82 -20.28
CA VAL A 518 18.19 10.15 -18.87
C VAL A 518 18.04 11.64 -18.62
N ARG A 519 17.02 11.98 -17.83
CA ARG A 519 16.69 13.35 -17.45
C ARG A 519 16.96 13.59 -15.96
N SER A 520 16.55 12.67 -15.09
CA SER A 520 16.83 12.69 -13.65
C SER A 520 17.66 11.47 -13.27
N LEU A 521 18.73 11.65 -12.48
CA LEU A 521 19.52 10.57 -11.93
C LEU A 521 19.74 10.82 -10.44
N GLU A 522 19.30 9.88 -9.60
CA GLU A 522 19.44 9.93 -8.15
C GLU A 522 20.24 8.71 -7.69
N ILE A 523 21.35 8.91 -6.98
CA ILE A 523 22.23 7.84 -6.52
C ILE A 523 22.52 8.05 -5.04
N TRP A 524 22.08 7.08 -4.25
CA TRP A 524 22.20 7.09 -2.79
C TRP A 524 23.11 5.95 -2.36
N VAL A 525 24.12 6.23 -1.54
CA VAL A 525 24.96 5.21 -0.90
C VAL A 525 24.65 5.18 0.60
N PRO A 526 24.43 3.98 1.18
CA PRO A 526 24.24 3.84 2.62
C PRO A 526 25.47 4.35 3.39
N ALA A 527 25.24 5.15 4.43
CA ALA A 527 26.31 5.78 5.23
C ALA A 527 27.22 4.78 5.95
N ASP A 528 26.75 3.54 6.16
CA ASP A 528 27.38 2.58 7.07
C ASP A 528 28.45 1.68 6.41
N ARG A 529 28.79 1.91 5.13
CA ARG A 529 29.82 1.15 4.40
C ARG A 529 30.75 2.06 3.58
N PRO A 530 31.78 2.65 4.19
CA PRO A 530 32.89 3.23 3.43
C PRO A 530 33.66 2.07 2.77
N SER A 531 33.29 1.70 1.54
CA SER A 531 34.07 0.73 0.75
C SER A 531 35.25 1.41 0.07
N ASP A 532 36.39 0.72 -0.02
CA ASP A 532 37.69 1.19 -0.54
C ASP A 532 37.74 1.65 -2.01
N SER A 533 36.62 1.71 -2.74
CA SER A 533 36.55 2.35 -4.05
C SER A 533 35.11 2.79 -4.37
N PRO A 534 34.85 4.09 -4.61
CA PRO A 534 33.50 4.55 -4.91
C PRO A 534 33.05 4.04 -6.29
N PRO A 535 31.84 3.45 -6.45
CA PRO A 535 31.31 2.98 -7.75
C PRO A 535 31.05 4.07 -8.80
N TYR A 536 31.50 5.29 -8.54
CA TYR A 536 31.13 6.51 -9.25
C TYR A 536 32.18 6.93 -10.29
N GLU A 537 33.42 6.45 -10.18
CA GLU A 537 34.43 6.64 -11.24
C GLU A 537 33.94 6.09 -12.59
N ALA A 538 33.14 5.01 -12.54
CA ALA A 538 32.52 4.44 -13.71
C ALA A 538 31.55 5.45 -14.39
N LEU A 539 30.66 6.08 -13.61
CA LEU A 539 29.73 7.11 -14.10
C LEU A 539 30.44 8.39 -14.55
N ALA A 540 31.62 8.69 -14.00
CA ALA A 540 32.36 9.90 -14.32
C ALA A 540 32.76 9.99 -15.81
N GLY A 541 32.81 8.85 -16.52
CA GLY A 541 33.10 8.78 -17.96
C GLY A 541 31.87 8.67 -18.87
N THR A 542 30.64 8.71 -18.34
CA THR A 542 29.41 8.55 -19.13
C THR A 542 28.82 9.91 -19.54
N GLU A 543 28.61 10.12 -20.84
CA GLU A 543 27.92 11.31 -21.35
C GLU A 543 26.40 11.19 -21.20
N LEU A 544 25.79 12.11 -20.44
CA LEU A 544 24.34 12.21 -20.23
C LEU A 544 23.82 13.58 -20.71
N PRO A 545 23.69 13.80 -22.03
CA PRO A 545 23.50 15.14 -22.62
C PRO A 545 22.14 15.79 -22.31
N ASN A 546 21.15 15.04 -21.81
CA ASN A 546 19.81 15.53 -21.46
C ASN A 546 19.54 15.53 -19.94
N LEU A 547 20.56 15.28 -19.12
CA LEU A 547 20.45 15.31 -17.67
C LEU A 547 20.16 16.73 -17.17
N TRP A 548 19.02 16.92 -16.51
CA TRP A 548 18.62 18.21 -15.94
C TRP A 548 18.53 18.18 -14.41
N LYS A 549 18.34 17.00 -13.80
CA LYS A 549 18.37 16.78 -12.34
C LYS A 549 19.37 15.68 -11.98
N LEU A 550 20.25 15.97 -11.03
CA LEU A 550 21.23 15.03 -10.52
C LEU A 550 21.26 15.10 -8.99
N ALA A 551 20.93 13.99 -8.33
CA ALA A 551 21.13 13.82 -6.88
C ALA A 551 22.18 12.73 -6.68
N VAL A 552 23.30 13.02 -6.02
CA VAL A 552 24.38 12.04 -5.83
C VAL A 552 24.88 12.10 -4.40
N GLY A 553 25.31 10.95 -3.87
CA GLY A 553 26.08 10.82 -2.64
C GLY A 553 27.62 10.90 -2.79
N THR A 554 28.21 10.99 -4.01
CA THR A 554 29.66 11.29 -4.26
C THR A 554 29.90 12.08 -5.59
N PRO A 555 31.11 12.57 -5.98
CA PRO A 555 31.29 13.66 -6.96
C PRO A 555 31.04 13.28 -8.44
N THR A 556 30.74 14.30 -9.25
CA THR A 556 30.23 14.19 -10.64
C THR A 556 31.29 14.42 -11.71
N SER A 557 31.04 13.92 -12.93
CA SER A 557 31.85 14.17 -14.13
C SER A 557 31.88 15.63 -14.56
N ARG A 558 32.91 16.02 -15.33
CA ARG A 558 33.20 17.40 -15.73
C ARG A 558 32.30 17.98 -16.84
N ASP A 559 31.41 17.19 -17.48
CA ASP A 559 30.79 17.59 -18.76
C ASP A 559 29.25 17.77 -18.76
N CYS A 560 28.61 17.98 -17.61
CA CYS A 560 27.17 18.23 -17.55
C CYS A 560 26.80 19.71 -17.80
N THR A 561 26.91 20.19 -19.05
CA THR A 561 26.66 21.61 -19.41
C THR A 561 25.20 22.09 -19.32
N ARG A 562 24.24 21.20 -19.01
CA ARG A 562 22.78 21.50 -18.97
C ARG A 562 22.11 21.29 -17.62
N LEU A 563 22.88 20.98 -16.58
CA LEU A 563 22.34 20.67 -15.27
C LEU A 563 21.56 21.88 -14.72
N ARG A 564 20.31 21.65 -14.27
CA ARG A 564 19.44 22.69 -13.69
C ARG A 564 19.26 22.52 -12.19
N SER A 565 19.27 21.29 -11.68
CA SER A 565 19.11 20.98 -10.26
C SER A 565 20.17 19.98 -9.81
N LEU A 566 20.94 20.34 -8.78
CA LEU A 566 21.99 19.52 -8.18
C LEU A 566 21.70 19.33 -6.70
N SER A 567 21.58 18.08 -6.23
CA SER A 567 21.45 17.75 -4.82
C SER A 567 22.58 16.84 -4.36
N LEU A 568 23.31 17.25 -3.33
CA LEU A 568 24.44 16.52 -2.76
C LEU A 568 24.14 16.21 -1.30
N GLN A 569 24.30 14.95 -0.89
CA GLN A 569 24.08 14.55 0.49
C GLN A 569 25.22 13.70 1.07
N GLY A 570 25.75 14.09 2.24
CA GLY A 570 26.68 13.29 3.04
C GLY A 570 28.15 13.29 2.57
N PHE A 571 28.67 14.42 2.11
CA PHE A 571 30.03 14.52 1.56
C PHE A 571 30.93 15.34 2.48
N ASP A 572 32.02 14.79 3.01
CA ASP A 572 32.86 15.57 3.94
C ASP A 572 34.04 16.29 3.26
N HIS A 573 34.31 16.04 1.98
CA HIS A 573 35.48 16.57 1.25
C HIS A 573 35.18 16.96 -0.20
N LEU A 574 34.08 17.67 -0.44
CA LEU A 574 33.68 18.07 -1.78
C LEU A 574 34.69 19.08 -2.38
N PRO A 575 35.21 18.85 -3.59
CA PRO A 575 36.09 19.82 -4.23
C PRO A 575 35.27 21.05 -4.65
N PRO A 576 35.75 22.29 -4.40
CA PRO A 576 35.01 23.50 -4.77
C PRO A 576 34.75 23.64 -6.27
N SER A 577 35.54 22.94 -7.09
CA SER A 577 35.39 22.92 -8.55
C SER A 577 34.05 22.38 -9.04
N ILE A 578 33.29 21.65 -8.20
CA ILE A 578 31.92 21.23 -8.53
C ILE A 578 30.96 22.42 -8.72
N LEU A 579 31.29 23.59 -8.18
CA LEU A 579 30.53 24.83 -8.42
C LEU A 579 30.81 25.42 -9.80
N HIS A 580 31.73 24.85 -10.58
CA HIS A 580 31.91 25.19 -12.00
C HIS A 580 31.01 24.37 -12.93
N THR A 581 30.02 23.63 -12.42
CA THR A 581 29.07 22.79 -13.18
C THR A 581 28.11 23.56 -14.10
N GLY A 582 28.50 24.75 -14.55
CA GLY A 582 27.88 25.50 -15.63
C GLY A 582 26.87 26.56 -15.17
N PRO A 583 26.67 27.62 -15.99
CA PRO A 583 25.77 28.74 -15.69
C PRO A 583 24.27 28.37 -15.71
N THR A 584 23.91 27.14 -16.09
CA THR A 584 22.51 26.69 -16.22
C THR A 584 21.89 26.19 -14.92
N LEU A 585 22.70 25.99 -13.87
CA LEU A 585 22.23 25.49 -12.59
C LEU A 585 21.29 26.52 -11.94
N THR A 586 20.03 26.16 -11.76
CA THR A 586 19.00 26.98 -11.12
C THR A 586 18.75 26.59 -9.67
N GLU A 587 19.02 25.35 -9.29
CA GLU A 587 18.79 24.82 -7.95
C GLU A 587 20.00 24.05 -7.42
N LEU A 588 20.39 24.33 -6.19
CA LEU A 588 21.50 23.65 -5.51
C LEU A 588 21.08 23.25 -4.10
N ALA A 589 21.07 21.96 -3.79
CA ALA A 589 20.78 21.43 -2.46
C ALA A 589 22.01 20.72 -1.88
N LEU A 590 22.48 21.17 -0.73
CA LEU A 590 23.67 20.69 -0.02
C LEU A 590 23.23 20.18 1.35
N ASN A 591 23.24 18.87 1.58
CA ASN A 591 22.77 18.23 2.82
C ASN A 591 23.87 17.45 3.51
N ARG A 592 24.30 17.82 4.72
CA ARG A 592 25.44 17.20 5.41
C ARG A 592 26.69 17.16 4.51
N THR A 593 26.98 18.27 3.85
CA THR A 593 28.14 18.38 2.95
C THR A 593 29.16 19.39 3.48
N ALA A 594 30.43 19.04 3.43
CA ALA A 594 31.60 19.89 3.60
C ALA A 594 32.45 19.91 2.34
N PHE A 595 33.11 21.03 2.14
CA PHE A 595 34.10 21.23 1.09
C PHE A 595 35.49 21.03 1.67
N SER A 596 36.39 20.48 0.85
CA SER A 596 37.80 20.33 1.25
C SER A 596 38.43 21.70 1.50
N THR A 597 39.00 21.88 2.70
CA THR A 597 39.71 23.11 3.09
C THR A 597 41.08 23.22 2.41
N GLU A 598 41.67 22.09 2.02
CA GLU A 598 43.02 22.01 1.44
C GLU A 598 43.08 22.63 0.04
N THR A 599 41.96 22.63 -0.69
CA THR A 599 41.84 23.19 -2.05
C THR A 599 41.32 24.63 -2.09
N ARG A 600 41.25 25.35 -0.95
CA ARG A 600 40.81 26.77 -0.96
C ARG A 600 41.70 27.66 -1.81
N GLY A 601 42.99 27.33 -1.93
CA GLY A 601 43.93 28.03 -2.80
C GLY A 601 43.58 27.96 -4.29
N ASP A 602 42.84 26.93 -4.71
CA ASP A 602 42.47 26.70 -6.12
C ASP A 602 41.21 27.45 -6.55
N LEU A 603 40.42 28.02 -5.62
CA LEU A 603 39.38 28.99 -5.97
C LEU A 603 39.97 30.40 -6.09
N SER A 604 41.02 30.69 -5.32
CA SER A 604 41.87 31.86 -5.49
C SER A 604 42.94 31.60 -6.55
N ILE A 605 42.59 31.00 -7.69
CA ILE A 605 43.42 31.16 -8.89
C ILE A 605 43.55 32.66 -9.07
N THR A 606 44.77 33.16 -8.89
CA THR A 606 45.16 34.54 -9.11
C THR A 606 44.52 35.01 -10.40
N ILE A 607 43.43 35.77 -10.24
CA ILE A 607 42.80 36.48 -11.33
C ILE A 607 43.83 37.54 -11.69
N ASP A 608 44.65 37.28 -12.69
CA ASP A 608 45.42 38.33 -13.35
C ASP A 608 44.40 39.39 -13.77
N ASP A 609 44.52 40.60 -13.21
CA ASP A 609 43.61 41.76 -13.35
C ASP A 609 43.34 42.21 -14.81
N GLY A 610 43.86 41.50 -15.81
CA GLY A 610 43.78 41.83 -17.23
C GLY A 610 42.87 40.94 -18.09
N ALA A 611 42.36 39.81 -17.61
CA ALA A 611 41.54 38.92 -18.44
C ALA A 611 40.06 38.94 -18.00
N PRO A 612 39.09 39.24 -18.89
CA PRO A 612 37.67 39.10 -18.61
C PRO A 612 37.28 37.60 -18.65
N THR A 613 37.84 36.81 -17.74
CA THR A 613 37.39 35.46 -17.50
C THR A 613 36.12 35.55 -16.68
N THR A 614 34.99 35.52 -17.39
CA THR A 614 33.72 35.07 -16.85
C THR A 614 33.92 33.63 -16.35
N THR A 615 34.44 33.49 -15.14
CA THR A 615 34.53 32.19 -14.48
C THR A 615 33.10 31.65 -14.43
N ASN A 616 32.88 30.49 -15.08
CA ASN A 616 31.60 29.79 -15.19
C ASN A 616 31.18 29.19 -13.82
N LEU A 617 31.21 30.01 -12.76
CA LEU A 617 30.64 29.66 -11.47
C LEU A 617 29.12 29.55 -11.61
N CYS A 618 28.55 28.52 -11.00
CA CYS A 618 27.11 28.35 -10.92
C CYS A 618 26.50 29.53 -10.15
N GLN A 619 25.35 30.03 -10.64
CA GLN A 619 24.60 31.11 -10.01
C GLN A 619 23.16 30.65 -9.80
N PRO A 620 22.91 29.69 -8.88
CA PRO A 620 21.59 29.13 -8.67
C PRO A 620 20.59 30.19 -8.20
N ARG A 621 19.35 30.03 -8.65
CA ARG A 621 18.21 30.83 -8.18
C ARG A 621 17.65 30.30 -6.86
N SER A 622 17.86 29.04 -6.55
CA SER A 622 17.41 28.42 -5.30
C SER A 622 18.55 27.63 -4.66
N ILE A 623 18.82 27.88 -3.39
CA ILE A 623 19.80 27.12 -2.60
C ILE A 623 19.11 26.52 -1.38
N LYS A 624 19.30 25.22 -1.15
CA LYS A 624 18.92 24.54 0.09
C LYS A 624 20.17 24.04 0.81
N LEU A 625 20.37 24.48 2.04
CA LEU A 625 21.49 24.12 2.89
C LEU A 625 20.96 23.35 4.08
N SER A 626 21.36 22.10 4.22
CA SER A 626 20.97 21.23 5.32
C SER A 626 22.20 20.73 6.07
N TRP A 627 22.20 20.79 7.40
CA TRP A 627 23.28 20.28 8.24
C TRP A 627 24.66 20.83 7.84
N LEU A 628 24.73 22.16 7.74
CA LEU A 628 25.90 22.88 7.25
C LEU A 628 27.15 22.57 8.07
N GLN A 629 28.19 22.06 7.41
CA GLN A 629 29.54 22.11 7.94
C GLN A 629 30.19 23.45 7.55
N ARG A 630 31.06 23.98 8.41
CA ARG A 630 31.60 25.36 8.45
C ARG A 630 32.15 25.95 7.13
N ASN A 631 32.38 25.13 6.11
CA ASN A 631 33.17 25.51 4.93
C ASN A 631 32.37 26.06 3.75
N ILE A 632 31.04 25.83 3.70
CA ILE A 632 30.16 26.27 2.60
C ILE A 632 30.06 27.81 2.55
N LEU A 633 30.10 28.47 3.69
CA LEU A 633 29.87 29.93 3.78
C LEU A 633 31.09 30.76 3.38
N CYS A 634 32.14 30.11 2.92
CA CYS A 634 33.35 30.75 2.40
C CYS A 634 33.45 30.68 0.87
N PHE A 635 32.33 30.41 0.16
CA PHE A 635 32.31 30.53 -1.29
C PHE A 635 32.53 31.95 -1.77
N ASP A 636 32.92 32.06 -3.04
CA ASP A 636 32.85 33.31 -3.79
C ASP A 636 31.41 33.87 -3.68
N PRO A 637 31.23 35.10 -3.15
CA PRO A 637 29.94 35.78 -3.10
C PRO A 637 29.14 35.76 -4.40
N LYS A 638 29.83 35.69 -5.56
CA LYS A 638 29.20 35.60 -6.89
C LYS A 638 28.27 34.41 -7.06
N VAL A 639 28.47 33.31 -6.33
CA VAL A 639 27.56 32.14 -6.36
C VAL A 639 26.16 32.53 -5.90
N PHE A 640 26.06 33.45 -4.96
CA PHE A 640 24.79 33.88 -4.38
C PHE A 640 24.17 35.12 -5.06
N SER A 641 24.88 35.74 -6.02
CA SER A 641 24.48 37.00 -6.65
C SER A 641 23.13 36.99 -7.41
N LYS A 642 22.63 35.81 -7.80
CA LYS A 642 21.33 35.61 -8.49
C LYS A 642 20.32 34.82 -7.67
N LEU A 643 20.58 34.65 -6.37
CA LEU A 643 19.77 33.83 -5.51
C LEU A 643 18.39 34.47 -5.27
N GLN A 644 17.32 33.75 -5.56
CA GLN A 644 15.94 34.19 -5.30
C GLN A 644 15.38 33.53 -4.04
N THR A 645 15.69 32.25 -3.82
CA THR A 645 15.19 31.47 -2.69
C THR A 645 16.35 30.84 -1.94
N ILE A 646 16.36 30.97 -0.62
CA ILE A 646 17.30 30.27 0.24
C ILE A 646 16.58 29.52 1.35
N ALA A 647 16.91 28.24 1.53
CA ALA A 647 16.44 27.42 2.63
C ALA A 647 17.65 26.94 3.45
N ILE A 648 17.62 27.14 4.76
CA ILE A 648 18.73 26.87 5.67
C ILE A 648 18.23 26.04 6.85
N GLU A 649 18.71 24.83 6.99
CA GLU A 649 18.55 23.99 8.18
C GLU A 649 19.71 24.27 9.14
N SER A 650 19.42 25.03 10.19
CA SER A 650 20.38 25.41 11.21
C SER A 650 20.55 24.27 12.21
N THR A 651 21.64 23.52 12.07
CA THR A 651 22.07 22.48 13.01
C THR A 651 23.39 22.84 13.72
N SER A 652 23.99 24.00 13.42
CA SER A 652 25.38 24.28 13.78
C SER A 652 25.53 24.71 15.23
N ASN A 653 26.46 24.04 15.92
CA ASN A 653 26.90 24.32 17.29
C ASN A 653 27.88 25.52 17.41
N GLY A 654 28.02 26.39 16.40
CA GLY A 654 29.07 27.41 16.32
C GLY A 654 28.60 28.84 16.01
N GLN A 655 29.06 29.83 16.78
CA GLN A 655 28.78 31.26 16.57
C GLN A 655 29.39 31.79 15.27
N LEU A 656 30.54 31.23 14.90
CA LEU A 656 31.28 31.57 13.68
C LEU A 656 30.47 31.26 12.41
N ASP A 657 29.70 30.18 12.43
CA ASP A 657 28.91 29.71 11.28
C ASP A 657 27.76 30.68 11.00
N TYR A 658 27.11 31.22 12.04
CA TYR A 658 26.07 32.24 11.90
C TYR A 658 26.60 33.56 11.34
N GLN A 659 27.77 34.01 11.79
CA GLN A 659 28.37 35.25 11.29
C GLN A 659 28.75 35.14 9.81
N GLN A 660 29.34 34.02 9.41
CA GLN A 660 29.68 33.76 8.01
C GLN A 660 28.43 33.60 7.15
N MET A 661 27.37 32.99 7.69
CA MET A 661 26.09 32.87 7.01
C MET A 661 25.46 34.23 6.78
N SER A 662 25.45 35.08 7.82
CA SER A 662 24.98 36.46 7.71
C SER A 662 25.78 37.23 6.66
N HIS A 663 27.10 37.06 6.60
CA HIS A 663 27.93 37.70 5.58
C HIS A 663 27.60 37.23 4.15
N ALA A 664 27.46 35.92 3.91
CA ALA A 664 27.08 35.38 2.61
C ALA A 664 25.67 35.82 2.18
N LEU A 665 24.76 35.90 3.14
CA LEU A 665 23.39 36.40 2.98
C LEU A 665 23.37 37.89 2.58
N LEU A 666 24.21 38.72 3.20
CA LEU A 666 24.33 40.16 2.89
C LEU A 666 24.74 40.42 1.43
N GLU A 667 25.66 39.62 0.89
CA GLU A 667 26.10 39.71 -0.52
C GLU A 667 24.95 39.43 -1.51
N SER A 668 23.90 38.73 -1.06
CA SER A 668 22.76 38.31 -1.87
C SER A 668 21.52 39.18 -1.65
N ALA A 669 21.61 40.16 -0.77
CA ALA A 669 20.46 40.82 -0.16
C ALA A 669 19.54 41.55 -1.16
N ASN A 670 20.10 41.94 -2.32
CA ASN A 670 19.35 42.57 -3.42
C ASN A 670 18.68 41.57 -4.37
N SER A 671 18.95 40.27 -4.27
CA SER A 671 18.39 39.25 -5.19
C SER A 671 17.37 38.33 -4.52
N VAL A 672 17.54 38.08 -3.22
CA VAL A 672 16.74 37.11 -2.48
C VAL A 672 15.34 37.65 -2.21
N THR A 673 14.34 36.88 -2.62
CA THR A 673 12.91 37.17 -2.44
C THR A 673 12.23 36.25 -1.43
N ALA A 674 12.81 35.09 -1.12
CA ALA A 674 12.26 34.15 -0.15
C ALA A 674 13.36 33.50 0.71
N VAL A 675 13.14 33.48 2.03
CA VAL A 675 14.07 32.88 3.00
C VAL A 675 13.31 31.87 3.86
N LYS A 676 13.86 30.67 4.01
CA LYS A 676 13.33 29.64 4.90
C LYS A 676 14.39 29.18 5.89
N PHE A 677 14.10 29.27 7.19
CA PHE A 677 14.92 28.71 8.26
C PHE A 677 14.26 27.44 8.82
N VAL A 678 15.03 26.37 8.99
CA VAL A 678 14.61 25.13 9.66
C VAL A 678 15.50 24.94 10.89
N LEU A 679 14.92 25.00 12.10
CA LEU A 679 15.60 24.90 13.39
C LEU A 679 15.47 23.46 13.92
N VAL A 680 16.59 22.83 14.23
CA VAL A 680 16.66 21.41 14.66
C VAL A 680 17.05 21.33 16.14
N PRO A 681 16.56 20.35 16.93
CA PRO A 681 16.76 20.18 18.39
C PRO A 681 18.16 20.39 18.99
N PHE A 682 19.23 20.27 18.22
CA PHE A 682 20.60 20.20 18.75
C PHE A 682 21.30 21.56 18.92
N LEU A 683 20.56 22.67 19.04
CA LEU A 683 21.20 23.97 19.32
C LEU A 683 21.84 23.94 20.72
N SER A 684 23.18 23.80 20.75
CA SER A 684 24.00 23.75 21.96
C SER A 684 23.60 24.79 23.03
N THR A 685 23.66 24.38 24.29
CA THR A 685 23.43 25.19 25.50
C THR A 685 24.34 26.41 25.64
N ALA A 686 25.41 26.49 24.84
CA ALA A 686 26.36 27.60 24.85
C ALA A 686 25.82 28.90 24.22
N PHE A 687 24.63 28.89 23.59
CA PHE A 687 24.06 30.05 22.93
C PHE A 687 22.96 30.72 23.77
N HIS A 688 23.31 31.85 24.39
CA HIS A 688 22.30 32.79 24.88
C HIS A 688 21.74 33.61 23.70
N ASN A 689 20.73 33.08 23.00
CA ASN A 689 19.72 33.85 22.26
C ASN A 689 20.17 34.94 21.24
N PRO A 690 21.15 34.75 20.33
CA PRO A 690 21.30 35.68 19.21
C PRO A 690 20.24 35.45 18.10
N ALA A 691 20.02 36.47 17.26
CA ALA A 691 19.30 36.33 15.99
C ALA A 691 20.05 35.36 15.04
N LEU A 692 19.34 34.66 14.15
CA LEU A 692 19.95 33.75 13.17
C LEU A 692 20.79 34.49 12.13
N ALA A 693 20.28 35.64 11.69
CA ALA A 693 20.89 36.53 10.72
C ALA A 693 20.29 37.93 10.88
N ASP A 694 21.01 38.95 10.43
CA ASP A 694 20.43 40.28 10.21
C ASP A 694 19.69 40.29 8.87
N LEU A 695 18.36 40.25 8.93
CA LEU A 695 17.51 40.26 7.74
C LEU A 695 17.20 41.69 7.24
N GLY A 696 17.61 42.74 7.97
CA GLY A 696 17.32 44.12 7.60
C GLY A 696 17.86 44.51 6.22
N SER A 697 18.96 43.89 5.80
CA SER A 697 19.57 44.21 4.51
C SER A 697 18.82 43.65 3.28
N PHE A 698 17.85 42.74 3.47
CA PHE A 698 17.14 42.03 2.39
C PHE A 698 16.01 42.86 1.77
N ARG A 699 16.37 43.83 0.94
CA ARG A 699 15.43 44.79 0.35
C ARG A 699 14.33 44.19 -0.53
N ASN A 700 14.51 42.96 -1.02
CA ASN A 700 13.56 42.27 -1.90
C ASN A 700 12.84 41.09 -1.24
N LEU A 701 13.00 40.88 0.08
CA LEU A 701 12.37 39.77 0.79
C LEU A 701 10.84 39.89 0.79
N THR A 702 10.17 38.91 0.20
CA THR A 702 8.71 38.81 0.08
C THR A 702 8.09 37.67 0.88
N SER A 703 8.84 36.61 1.20
CA SER A 703 8.35 35.48 2.00
C SER A 703 9.41 35.01 3.00
N LEU A 704 9.00 34.80 4.24
CA LEU A 704 9.86 34.35 5.34
C LEU A 704 9.21 33.19 6.08
N THR A 705 9.85 32.02 6.07
CA THR A 705 9.35 30.82 6.76
C THR A 705 10.32 30.37 7.85
N PHE A 706 9.81 30.11 9.05
CA PHE A 706 10.51 29.39 10.11
C PHE A 706 9.86 28.02 10.28
N THR A 707 10.64 26.96 10.34
CA THR A 707 10.19 25.61 10.71
C THR A 707 11.04 25.14 11.86
N THR A 708 10.45 24.50 12.86
CA THR A 708 11.18 24.06 14.05
C THR A 708 10.82 22.59 14.32
N ASN A 709 11.80 21.70 14.45
CA ASN A 709 11.57 20.25 14.64
C ASN A 709 11.45 19.84 16.12
N CYS A 710 11.58 20.83 17.02
CA CYS A 710 11.25 20.77 18.45
C CYS A 710 10.67 22.14 18.84
N GLY A 711 9.53 22.48 18.25
CA GLY A 711 9.07 23.87 18.19
C GLY A 711 8.76 24.55 19.52
N PHE A 712 8.73 23.81 20.61
CA PHE A 712 8.29 24.34 21.90
C PHE A 712 9.42 24.84 22.80
N GLU A 713 10.68 24.77 22.38
CA GLU A 713 11.79 25.25 23.19
C GLU A 713 11.86 26.79 23.25
N VAL A 714 12.07 27.35 24.45
CA VAL A 714 12.24 28.80 24.70
C VAL A 714 13.27 29.42 23.75
N ARG A 715 14.34 28.67 23.45
CA ARG A 715 15.44 29.11 22.58
C ARG A 715 14.97 29.33 21.15
N HIS A 716 14.23 28.40 20.57
CA HIS A 716 13.69 28.54 19.22
C HIS A 716 12.76 29.76 19.11
N ILE A 717 11.82 29.89 20.06
CA ILE A 717 10.87 31.02 20.11
C ILE A 717 11.62 32.35 20.20
N SER A 718 12.62 32.42 21.08
CA SER A 718 13.43 33.61 21.28
C SER A 718 14.29 33.95 20.05
N THR A 719 14.91 32.94 19.42
CA THR A 719 15.71 33.09 18.21
C THR A 719 14.86 33.58 17.03
N ILE A 720 13.64 33.06 16.86
CA ILE A 720 12.68 33.56 15.86
C ILE A 720 12.34 35.03 16.15
N SER A 721 11.96 35.35 17.39
CA SER A 721 11.65 36.74 17.79
C SER A 721 12.83 37.69 17.56
N ASN A 722 14.04 37.29 17.93
CA ASN A 722 15.23 38.11 17.73
C ASN A 722 15.54 38.31 16.25
N THR A 723 15.37 37.27 15.42
CA THR A 723 15.58 37.36 13.97
C THR A 723 14.55 38.29 13.33
N LEU A 724 13.27 38.16 13.68
CA LEU A 724 12.21 39.04 13.20
C LEU A 724 12.45 40.51 13.59
N SER A 725 13.03 40.77 14.77
CA SER A 725 13.34 42.13 15.22
C SER A 725 14.44 42.84 14.41
N THR A 726 15.16 42.12 13.54
CA THR A 726 16.16 42.71 12.63
C THR A 726 15.57 43.24 11.32
N LEU A 727 14.31 42.91 11.00
CA LEU A 727 13.67 43.33 9.76
C LEU A 727 13.45 44.85 9.75
N HIS A 728 13.82 45.50 8.65
CA HIS A 728 13.49 46.90 8.41
C HIS A 728 12.06 47.05 7.87
N THR A 729 11.50 48.25 8.07
CA THR A 729 10.11 48.57 7.73
C THR A 729 9.88 48.82 6.24
N ASP A 730 10.94 48.91 5.45
CA ASP A 730 10.91 49.13 4.00
C ASP A 730 10.94 47.83 3.18
N ILE A 731 11.04 46.67 3.85
CA ILE A 731 11.10 45.36 3.20
C ILE A 731 9.70 44.97 2.67
N PRO A 732 9.58 44.49 1.42
CA PRO A 732 8.30 44.13 0.80
C PRO A 732 7.77 42.75 1.23
N LEU A 733 7.89 42.41 2.51
CA LEU A 733 7.46 41.12 3.05
C LEU A 733 5.95 40.98 2.88
N ARG A 734 5.51 39.93 2.19
CA ARG A 734 4.11 39.60 1.93
C ARG A 734 3.60 38.47 2.83
N GLU A 735 4.46 37.50 3.10
CA GLU A 735 4.13 36.28 3.82
C GLU A 735 5.13 36.02 4.94
N LEU A 736 4.62 35.82 6.16
CA LEU A 736 5.38 35.32 7.30
C LEU A 736 4.76 34.00 7.77
N GLU A 737 5.55 32.94 7.74
CA GLU A 737 5.13 31.62 8.19
C GLU A 737 6.00 31.11 9.34
N VAL A 738 5.39 30.61 10.42
CA VAL A 738 6.08 30.00 11.56
C VAL A 738 5.47 28.64 11.86
N ARG A 739 6.22 27.57 11.62
CA ARG A 739 5.83 26.17 11.87
C ARG A 739 6.54 25.61 13.10
N PHE A 740 5.76 25.23 14.09
CA PHE A 740 6.19 24.52 15.29
C PHE A 740 5.87 23.04 15.15
N GLN A 741 6.88 22.25 14.77
CA GLN A 741 6.75 20.80 14.63
C GLN A 741 7.38 20.12 15.85
N ASP A 742 6.70 19.11 16.37
CA ASP A 742 7.24 18.24 17.41
C ASP A 742 7.01 16.78 17.03
N HIS A 743 8.12 16.04 17.02
CA HIS A 743 8.19 14.61 16.73
C HIS A 743 8.53 13.84 18.01
N SER A 744 7.95 14.25 19.15
CA SER A 744 8.16 13.56 20.42
C SER A 744 7.56 12.14 20.34
N GLU A 745 8.45 11.14 20.32
CA GLU A 745 8.08 9.73 20.44
C GLU A 745 7.56 9.48 21.87
N PHE A 746 6.24 9.59 22.06
CA PHE A 746 5.62 9.32 23.36
C PHE A 746 5.58 7.81 23.66
N TYR A 747 6.68 7.28 24.20
CA TYR A 747 6.70 5.95 24.79
C TYR A 747 6.07 5.98 26.19
N GLY A 748 4.90 5.36 26.33
CA GLY A 748 4.26 5.09 27.62
C GLY A 748 3.09 6.03 27.97
N ASN A 749 2.05 5.44 28.58
CA ASN A 749 0.80 6.06 29.05
C ASN A 749 0.42 7.37 28.35
N ALA A 750 -0.40 7.28 27.30
CA ALA A 750 -0.83 8.34 26.37
C ALA A 750 -1.37 9.64 27.00
N TYR A 751 -1.43 9.75 28.33
CA TYR A 751 -1.85 10.94 29.07
C TYR A 751 -0.80 11.51 30.03
N GLN A 752 0.17 10.72 30.51
CA GLN A 752 1.24 11.25 31.38
C GLN A 752 2.34 11.93 30.57
N GLY A 753 2.60 11.48 29.34
CA GLY A 753 3.52 12.17 28.41
C GLY A 753 3.00 13.53 27.93
N LEU A 754 1.67 13.70 27.79
CA LEU A 754 1.06 14.94 27.33
C LEU A 754 1.29 16.14 28.28
N MET A 755 1.56 15.88 29.56
CA MET A 755 1.93 16.91 30.55
C MET A 755 3.26 17.61 30.24
N HIS A 756 4.05 17.09 29.29
CA HIS A 756 5.33 17.68 28.88
C HIS A 756 5.22 18.55 27.62
N ILE A 757 4.06 18.62 26.98
CA ILE A 757 3.84 19.49 25.82
C ILE A 757 3.59 20.93 26.34
N PRO A 758 4.50 21.91 26.11
CA PRO A 758 4.51 23.18 26.85
C PRO A 758 3.28 24.10 26.68
N PHE A 759 2.39 23.80 25.74
CA PHE A 759 1.13 24.53 25.47
C PHE A 759 -0.13 23.69 25.77
N MET A 760 0.03 22.49 26.34
CA MET A 760 -1.08 21.66 26.84
C MET A 760 -1.23 21.73 28.36
N THR A 761 -0.30 22.42 29.01
CA THR A 761 -0.36 22.87 30.41
C THR A 761 -0.23 24.38 30.45
N PRO A 762 -0.64 25.07 31.54
CA PRO A 762 -0.37 26.50 31.70
C PRO A 762 1.09 26.77 31.37
N VAL A 763 1.32 27.65 30.38
CA VAL A 763 2.66 27.98 29.89
C VAL A 763 3.55 28.29 31.09
N ARG A 764 4.58 27.47 31.32
CA ARG A 764 5.45 27.68 32.49
C ARG A 764 6.02 29.09 32.41
N VAL A 765 6.21 29.74 33.57
CA VAL A 765 6.65 31.14 33.67
C VAL A 765 7.88 31.43 32.78
N GLU A 766 8.77 30.46 32.64
CA GLU A 766 9.97 30.52 31.78
C GLU A 766 9.68 30.66 30.27
N TYR A 767 8.57 30.14 29.76
CA TYR A 767 8.16 30.26 28.35
C TYR A 767 7.30 31.50 28.08
N VAL A 768 6.56 31.99 29.09
CA VAL A 768 5.64 33.13 28.95
C VAL A 768 6.36 34.36 28.42
N ALA A 769 7.58 34.62 28.91
CA ALA A 769 8.38 35.77 28.46
C ALA A 769 8.76 35.67 26.97
N ALA A 770 9.16 34.49 26.50
CA ALA A 770 9.55 34.28 25.11
C ALA A 770 8.35 34.38 24.15
N TRP A 771 7.21 33.77 24.51
CA TRP A 771 5.97 33.89 23.74
C TRP A 771 5.46 35.32 23.67
N LYS A 772 5.43 36.04 24.80
CA LYS A 772 5.06 37.47 24.82
C LYS A 772 5.97 38.31 23.94
N LYS A 773 7.27 38.01 23.95
CA LYS A 773 8.25 38.71 23.09
C LYS A 773 7.97 38.41 21.62
N LEU A 774 7.72 37.15 21.26
CA LEU A 774 7.39 36.76 19.88
C LEU A 774 6.11 37.44 19.41
N ASP A 775 5.03 37.42 20.21
CA ASP A 775 3.76 38.07 19.89
C ASP A 775 3.92 39.59 19.70
N ALA A 776 4.64 40.25 20.62
CA ALA A 776 4.93 41.68 20.48
C ALA A 776 5.74 41.98 19.21
N THR A 777 6.70 41.12 18.85
CA THR A 777 7.53 41.28 17.65
C THR A 777 6.71 41.13 16.39
N ILE A 778 5.90 40.07 16.27
CA ILE A 778 5.05 39.83 15.09
C ILE A 778 4.00 40.94 14.97
N SER A 779 3.38 41.36 16.07
CA SER A 779 2.38 42.44 16.06
C SER A 779 2.98 43.81 15.70
N SER A 780 4.23 44.08 16.07
CA SER A 780 4.97 45.27 15.61
C SER A 780 5.24 45.16 14.11
N LEU A 781 5.82 44.05 13.66
CA LEU A 781 6.13 43.83 12.25
C LEU A 781 4.88 43.96 11.35
N ALA A 782 3.75 43.39 11.76
CA ALA A 782 2.48 43.49 11.04
C ALA A 782 1.94 44.93 10.95
N ARG A 783 2.27 45.77 11.94
CA ARG A 783 1.91 47.18 11.95
C ARG A 783 2.84 47.98 11.04
N ASP A 784 4.12 47.69 11.12
CA ASP A 784 5.16 48.42 10.40
C ASP A 784 5.14 48.10 8.90
N LEU A 785 4.81 46.85 8.54
CA LEU A 785 4.71 46.35 7.17
C LEU A 785 3.26 46.26 6.67
N ARG A 786 2.34 47.06 7.21
CA ARG A 786 0.90 46.96 6.93
C ARG A 786 0.53 47.12 5.44
N SER A 787 1.38 47.79 4.65
CA SER A 787 1.17 47.98 3.21
C SER A 787 1.60 46.79 2.35
N THR A 788 2.46 45.92 2.87
CA THR A 788 3.10 44.83 2.11
C THR A 788 2.73 43.46 2.66
N LEU A 789 2.66 43.30 3.99
CA LEU A 789 2.37 42.04 4.66
C LEU A 789 0.90 41.67 4.53
N SER A 790 0.62 40.67 3.71
CA SER A 790 -0.73 40.17 3.43
C SER A 790 -1.11 38.94 4.26
N GLU A 791 -0.13 38.19 4.77
CA GLU A 791 -0.38 36.91 5.45
C GLU A 791 0.62 36.65 6.57
N ILE A 792 0.10 36.22 7.73
CA ILE A 792 0.86 35.71 8.88
C ILE A 792 0.28 34.36 9.26
N SER A 793 1.03 33.28 9.08
CA SER A 793 0.56 31.92 9.30
C SER A 793 1.38 31.22 10.37
N ILE A 794 0.74 30.82 11.47
CA ILE A 794 1.36 30.06 12.56
C ILE A 794 0.76 28.65 12.59
N PHE A 795 1.61 27.66 12.35
CA PHE A 795 1.24 26.25 12.33
C PHE A 795 1.84 25.52 13.51
N PHE A 796 1.03 24.68 14.14
CA PHE A 796 1.46 23.77 15.18
C PHE A 796 1.19 22.34 14.72
N THR A 797 2.23 21.52 14.64
CA THR A 797 2.12 20.13 14.20
C THR A 797 2.67 19.21 15.27
N VAL A 798 1.81 18.34 15.81
CA VAL A 798 2.20 17.32 16.81
C VAL A 798 2.10 15.95 16.16
N SER A 799 3.19 15.21 16.10
CA SER A 799 3.20 13.82 15.64
C SER A 799 3.06 12.88 16.84
N LEU A 800 2.02 12.03 16.87
CA LEU A 800 1.83 11.05 17.94
C LEU A 800 2.08 9.64 17.44
N LEU A 801 2.97 8.94 18.14
CA LEU A 801 3.17 7.51 17.99
C LEU A 801 2.02 6.77 18.69
N ILE A 802 1.23 5.98 17.95
CA ILE A 802 0.19 5.15 18.57
C ILE A 802 0.81 3.87 19.12
N SER A 803 0.65 3.60 20.41
CA SER A 803 1.13 2.34 21.00
C SER A 803 0.54 1.13 20.24
N PRO A 804 1.37 0.14 19.86
CA PRO A 804 0.92 -1.06 19.15
C PRO A 804 -0.11 -1.89 19.92
N SER A 805 -0.28 -1.64 21.22
CA SER A 805 -1.29 -2.29 22.09
C SER A 805 -2.74 -1.90 21.78
N ILE A 806 -2.99 -0.82 21.02
CA ILE A 806 -4.33 -0.45 20.55
C ILE A 806 -4.68 -1.33 19.34
N ASN A 807 -5.21 -2.52 19.63
CA ASN A 807 -5.72 -3.55 18.71
C ASN A 807 -6.00 -3.08 17.27
N LEU A 808 -5.04 -3.29 16.37
CA LEU A 808 -5.11 -2.95 14.94
C LEU A 808 -5.92 -3.94 14.09
N GLY A 809 -6.54 -4.97 14.70
CA GLY A 809 -7.43 -5.92 14.01
C GLY A 809 -8.86 -5.43 13.78
N ARG A 810 -9.21 -4.21 14.21
CA ARG A 810 -10.54 -3.61 13.96
C ARG A 810 -10.48 -2.59 12.83
N PRO A 811 -11.49 -2.55 11.93
CA PRO A 811 -11.55 -1.58 10.84
C PRO A 811 -11.47 -0.14 11.36
N GLN A 812 -10.86 0.77 10.58
CA GLN A 812 -10.60 2.17 10.96
C GLN A 812 -11.81 2.90 11.58
N ASN A 813 -13.04 2.53 11.20
CA ASN A 813 -14.27 3.14 11.70
C ASN A 813 -14.66 2.67 13.13
N GLU A 814 -14.06 1.60 13.64
CA GLU A 814 -14.25 1.10 15.01
C GLU A 814 -13.14 1.54 15.97
N GLN A 815 -12.10 2.25 15.50
CA GLN A 815 -11.20 3.01 16.36
C GLN A 815 -11.90 4.29 16.82
N VAL A 816 -12.95 4.14 17.64
CA VAL A 816 -13.69 5.23 18.31
C VAL A 816 -12.75 6.17 19.10
N GLY A 817 -11.51 5.75 19.34
CA GLY A 817 -10.48 6.53 20.02
C GLY A 817 -9.83 7.65 19.19
N TRP A 818 -9.45 7.47 17.92
CA TRP A 818 -8.49 8.41 17.28
C TRP A 818 -9.06 9.82 17.05
N PRO A 819 -10.26 10.00 16.43
CA PRO A 819 -10.88 11.32 16.34
C PRO A 819 -11.16 11.94 17.72
N VAL A 820 -11.46 11.12 18.73
CA VAL A 820 -11.67 11.55 20.11
C VAL A 820 -10.35 11.99 20.76
N HIS A 821 -9.24 11.31 20.49
CA HIS A 821 -7.91 11.69 20.95
C HIS A 821 -7.45 12.99 20.29
N CYS A 822 -7.58 13.13 18.97
CA CYS A 822 -7.33 14.39 18.28
C CYS A 822 -8.22 15.52 18.83
N GLY A 823 -9.49 15.23 19.10
CA GLY A 823 -10.43 16.16 19.74
C GLY A 823 -9.96 16.61 21.12
N ARG A 824 -9.59 15.68 22.00
CA ARG A 824 -9.06 15.98 23.34
C ARG A 824 -7.77 16.81 23.29
N LEU A 825 -6.86 16.51 22.35
CA LEU A 825 -5.62 17.28 22.19
C LEU A 825 -5.88 18.70 21.72
N ARG A 826 -6.86 18.88 20.83
CA ARG A 826 -7.33 20.20 20.42
C ARG A 826 -7.98 20.96 21.57
N GLU A 827 -8.72 20.29 22.44
CA GLU A 827 -9.33 20.90 23.63
C GLU A 827 -8.29 21.38 24.65
N THR A 828 -7.13 20.72 24.72
CA THR A 828 -6.02 21.10 25.61
C THR A 828 -5.08 22.16 25.04
N LEU A 829 -5.18 22.49 23.76
CA LEU A 829 -4.36 23.51 23.11
C LEU A 829 -4.69 24.88 23.71
N VAL A 830 -3.68 25.62 24.21
CA VAL A 830 -3.88 27.01 24.61
C VAL A 830 -4.47 27.81 23.43
N PRO A 831 -5.63 28.48 23.60
CA PRO A 831 -6.27 29.24 22.53
C PRO A 831 -5.32 30.28 21.90
N ARG A 832 -5.45 30.51 20.60
CA ARG A 832 -4.62 31.48 19.87
C ARG A 832 -4.61 32.89 20.49
N GLY A 833 -5.71 33.31 21.11
CA GLY A 833 -5.84 34.62 21.77
C GLY A 833 -5.09 34.72 23.10
N GLU A 834 -4.73 33.58 23.71
CA GLU A 834 -3.92 33.53 24.93
C GLU A 834 -2.42 33.41 24.59
N LEU A 835 -2.07 32.65 23.55
CA LEU A 835 -0.67 32.53 23.08
C LEU A 835 -0.19 33.80 22.36
N PHE A 836 -1.05 34.39 21.52
CA PHE A 836 -0.75 35.56 20.69
C PHE A 836 -1.81 36.66 20.87
N PRO A 837 -1.93 37.24 22.07
CA PRO A 837 -2.99 38.19 22.38
C PRO A 837 -3.00 39.42 21.47
N GLU A 838 -1.85 39.90 21.01
CA GLU A 838 -1.79 41.07 20.13
C GLU A 838 -1.87 40.71 18.64
N THR A 839 -1.18 39.64 18.21
CA THR A 839 -1.14 39.26 16.79
C THR A 839 -2.48 38.67 16.33
N SER A 840 -3.16 37.91 17.18
CA SER A 840 -4.45 37.28 16.84
C SER A 840 -5.60 38.26 16.58
N LYS A 841 -5.42 39.54 16.92
CA LYS A 841 -6.36 40.62 16.61
C LYS A 841 -6.27 41.10 15.15
N ARG A 842 -5.28 40.63 14.37
CA ARG A 842 -5.07 41.02 12.97
C ARG A 842 -5.88 40.13 12.03
N GLU A 843 -6.46 40.73 10.99
CA GLU A 843 -7.24 39.99 9.98
C GLU A 843 -6.38 39.04 9.15
N ILE A 844 -5.11 39.40 8.93
CA ILE A 844 -4.13 38.61 8.16
C ILE A 844 -3.52 37.43 8.95
N PHE A 845 -4.01 37.17 10.17
CA PHE A 845 -3.47 36.14 11.06
C PHE A 845 -4.20 34.81 10.92
N HIS A 846 -3.48 33.81 10.42
CA HIS A 846 -3.90 32.42 10.31
C HIS A 846 -3.19 31.58 11.38
N PHE A 847 -3.97 30.72 12.04
CA PHE A 847 -3.49 29.83 13.07
C PHE A 847 -4.08 28.45 12.82
N ASP A 848 -3.21 27.44 12.73
CA ASP A 848 -3.63 26.06 12.52
C ASP A 848 -2.91 25.09 13.46
N PHE A 849 -3.62 24.03 13.82
CA PHE A 849 -3.13 22.97 14.71
C PHE A 849 -3.48 21.59 14.14
N GLU A 850 -2.45 20.86 13.79
CA GLU A 850 -2.53 19.55 13.17
C GLU A 850 -1.95 18.47 14.10
N VAL A 851 -2.70 17.37 14.24
CA VAL A 851 -2.24 16.17 14.95
C VAL A 851 -2.00 15.09 13.91
N LEU A 852 -0.74 14.77 13.68
CA LEU A 852 -0.31 13.72 12.76
C LEU A 852 -0.22 12.39 13.50
N LYS A 853 -0.65 11.33 12.81
CA LYS A 853 -0.52 9.95 13.27
C LYS A 853 0.81 9.40 12.75
N PHE A 854 1.69 8.96 13.64
CA PHE A 854 2.95 8.30 13.30
C PHE A 854 2.89 6.81 13.65
#